data_AF-D0LZK0-F1
#
_entry.id   AF-D0LZK0-F1
#
_cell.length_a   1.000
_cell.length_b   1.000
_cell.length_c   1.000
_cell.angle_alpha   90.00
_cell.angle_beta   90.00
_cell.angle_gamma   90.00
#
_symmetry.space_group_name_H-M   'P 1'
#
loop_
_entity.id
_entity.type
_entity.pdbx_description
1 polymer ?
#
loop_
_entity_poly.entity_id
_entity_poly.type
_entity_poly.pdbx_seq_one_letter_code
_entity_poly.pdbx_strand_id
1 'polypeptide(L)'
;MSEQHLFQRKTRSIYWLLLISAMVALWCSARSQPSETADSRQDARDAAQAAAGGDSAAADWLADIDPDDILIDLRDDISSDVVADIEARFDLDLELVSAQSEDERLYRAHVAPARRDAVLHALSELPAVEIAEPDASVQLGPVADFAAAPAVDDDIDWDSYPNDPMFKFQWHMNQIGMPEAWKMADGDGVIVAVIDTGVAHGAQGRFHVVPDLDGVPFVKPYNFVNNNEQAHDDHGHGTHVAGTIAQLTHNGVGVAGIARKVQIMPLKVLSASGSGSVAAIADAIHYAADNGAKVINMSLGGRFPSRILKKAVEYAHDQGVVVVCAAGNDGRAKVSYPAAYPGAFAVAATQYDETTTFYSNWGKEIAIAAPGGNTRVDQNNDGMPDGVLQNTIAIGDPTQNDYYPYMGTSMASPHVAGVAALVVGEGVTEPAAVERILRESARAPAGHSSFDEKRYGAGIMDAPAAIEKARAATGGWQLLLGLLVAGGLAASVRRRGLLFAPLGPTYLLGVMVGASGLFFLPYLGLSLEGMFLGDLLTRGLPSWDLALFGPAGHGNALFFSALIPLGLVTALYGVRRLRAPLAGLAAGIAGHLLFHAVVRIIDIQYVPNALMLDELWLGLNALLCLGLGFLVLRR
;
A
#
# COMPACT_ATOMS: atom_id res chain seq x y z
N MET A 1 48.08 -8.88 26.37
CA MET A 1 46.77 -8.29 25.99
C MET A 1 46.06 -9.30 25.12
N SER A 2 44.85 -9.74 25.48
CA SER A 2 44.05 -10.63 24.62
C SER A 2 43.74 -9.94 23.29
N GLU A 3 43.61 -10.69 22.20
CA GLU A 3 43.28 -10.15 20.87
C GLU A 3 42.02 -9.26 20.89
N GLN A 4 41.04 -9.60 21.74
CA GLN A 4 39.83 -8.80 22.00
C GLN A 4 40.13 -7.42 22.58
N HIS A 5 41.10 -7.30 23.47
CA HIS A 5 41.43 -6.04 24.13
C HIS A 5 42.12 -5.03 23.19
N LEU A 6 42.88 -5.53 22.19
CA LEU A 6 43.51 -4.69 21.16
C LEU A 6 42.49 -4.27 20.09
N PHE A 7 41.55 -5.16 19.77
CA PHE A 7 40.42 -4.88 18.88
C PHE A 7 39.55 -3.77 19.45
N GLN A 8 39.07 -3.89 20.69
CA GLN A 8 38.22 -2.88 21.33
C GLN A 8 38.86 -1.49 21.37
N ARG A 9 40.19 -1.39 21.45
CA ARG A 9 40.89 -0.10 21.48
C ARG A 9 40.92 0.59 20.10
N LYS A 10 40.93 -0.17 18.99
CA LYS A 10 40.94 0.35 17.61
C LYS A 10 39.55 0.61 17.05
N THR A 11 38.52 -0.07 17.56
CA THR A 11 37.12 0.13 17.13
C THR A 11 36.41 1.25 17.88
N ARG A 12 37.01 1.88 18.90
CA ARG A 12 36.39 2.97 19.69
C ARG A 12 35.76 4.08 18.84
N SER A 13 36.43 4.54 17.79
CA SER A 13 35.87 5.58 16.90
C SER A 13 34.67 5.09 16.07
N ILE A 14 34.68 3.83 15.65
CA ILE A 14 33.57 3.18 14.94
C ILE A 14 32.38 2.96 15.88
N TYR A 15 32.64 2.56 17.13
CA TYR A 15 31.62 2.43 18.17
C TYR A 15 30.94 3.76 18.48
N TRP A 16 31.69 4.86 18.58
CA TRP A 16 31.11 6.18 18.83
C TRP A 16 30.22 6.65 17.68
N LEU A 17 30.66 6.46 16.42
CA LEU A 17 29.82 6.78 15.25
C LEU A 17 28.55 5.94 15.20
N LEU A 18 28.64 4.65 15.52
CA LEU A 18 27.48 3.75 15.54
C LEU A 18 26.54 3.97 16.73
N LEU A 19 27.06 4.37 17.89
CA LEU A 19 26.26 4.82 19.04
C LEU A 19 25.48 6.09 18.67
N ILE A 20 26.11 7.04 17.99
CA ILE A 20 25.43 8.23 17.51
C ILE A 20 24.35 7.84 16.50
N SER A 21 24.65 6.98 15.52
CA SER A 21 23.65 6.49 14.56
C SER A 21 22.48 5.77 15.25
N ALA A 22 22.75 4.85 16.18
CA ALA A 22 21.72 4.14 16.93
C ALA A 22 20.89 5.08 17.82
N MET A 23 21.53 6.07 18.46
CA MET A 23 20.83 7.09 19.23
C MET A 23 19.97 8.00 18.36
N VAL A 24 20.41 8.33 17.14
CA VAL A 24 19.61 9.09 16.17
C VAL A 24 18.40 8.27 15.72
N ALA A 25 18.59 7.00 15.36
CA ALA A 25 17.47 6.12 14.99
C ALA A 25 16.47 5.93 16.14
N LEU A 26 16.96 5.71 17.37
CA LEU A 26 16.12 5.62 18.58
C LEU A 26 15.43 6.94 18.92
N TRP A 27 16.11 8.08 18.74
CA TRP A 27 15.54 9.41 18.98
C TRP A 27 14.47 9.76 17.96
N CYS A 28 14.67 9.44 16.68
CA CYS A 28 13.66 9.59 15.64
C CYS A 28 12.47 8.65 15.88
N SER A 29 12.72 7.39 16.25
CA SER A 29 11.67 6.42 16.60
C SER A 29 10.83 6.86 17.81
N ALA A 30 11.45 7.46 18.83
CA ALA A 30 10.75 8.00 19.98
C ALA A 30 9.91 9.26 19.66
N ARG A 31 10.18 9.94 18.53
CA ARG A 31 9.40 11.09 18.05
C ARG A 31 8.31 10.73 17.05
N SER A 32 8.45 9.60 16.36
CA SER A 32 7.45 9.08 15.41
C SER A 32 6.36 8.25 16.09
N GLN A 33 6.49 7.94 17.38
CA GLN A 33 5.35 7.44 18.13
C GLN A 33 4.38 8.60 18.37
N PRO A 34 3.10 8.48 18.00
CA PRO A 34 2.12 9.52 18.27
C PRO A 34 2.13 9.81 19.78
N SER A 35 2.29 11.10 20.11
CA SER A 35 2.33 11.57 21.49
C SER A 35 1.12 11.10 22.28
N GLU A 36 1.29 10.92 23.59
CA GLU A 36 0.28 10.54 24.59
C GLU A 36 -1.00 11.41 24.57
N THR A 37 -1.86 11.24 23.55
CA THR A 37 -3.22 11.80 23.43
C THR A 37 -4.29 10.72 23.53
N ALA A 38 -3.91 9.48 23.88
CA ALA A 38 -4.82 8.35 24.01
C ALA A 38 -5.93 8.58 25.05
N ASP A 39 -5.67 9.40 26.08
CA ASP A 39 -6.63 9.72 27.15
C ASP A 39 -7.70 10.72 26.68
N SER A 40 -7.31 11.78 25.95
CA SER A 40 -8.27 12.74 25.36
C SER A 40 -9.08 12.13 24.21
N ARG A 41 -8.49 11.20 23.46
CA ARG A 41 -9.18 10.40 22.44
C ARG A 41 -10.22 9.46 23.07
N GLN A 42 -9.99 8.97 24.28
CA GLN A 42 -10.95 8.12 24.99
C GLN A 42 -12.14 8.94 25.50
N ASP A 43 -11.91 10.13 26.02
CA ASP A 43 -12.98 11.03 26.48
C ASP A 43 -13.89 11.52 25.33
N ALA A 44 -13.32 11.81 24.16
CA ALA A 44 -14.09 12.14 22.96
C ALA A 44 -14.87 10.92 22.41
N ARG A 45 -14.29 9.71 22.49
CA ARG A 45 -14.97 8.45 22.14
C ARG A 45 -16.16 8.18 23.04
N ASP A 46 -15.99 8.33 24.35
CA ASP A 46 -17.07 8.08 25.32
C ASP A 46 -18.22 9.09 25.14
N ALA A 47 -17.92 10.34 24.75
CA ALA A 47 -18.93 11.35 24.43
C ALA A 47 -19.71 11.04 23.13
N ALA A 48 -19.01 10.61 22.06
CA ALA A 48 -19.64 10.25 20.79
C ALA A 48 -20.45 8.94 20.89
N GLN A 49 -19.96 7.97 21.66
CA GLN A 49 -20.60 6.67 21.83
C GLN A 49 -21.82 6.74 22.76
N ALA A 50 -21.83 7.67 23.72
CA ALA A 50 -23.02 8.00 24.51
C ALA A 50 -24.14 8.66 23.67
N ALA A 51 -23.79 9.41 22.61
CA ALA A 51 -24.77 9.99 21.69
C ALA A 51 -25.41 8.95 20.76
N ALA A 52 -24.70 7.85 20.45
CA ALA A 52 -25.16 6.78 19.55
C ALA A 52 -26.03 5.70 20.23
N GLY A 53 -26.18 5.72 21.57
CA GLY A 53 -26.84 4.68 22.36
C GLY A 53 -28.39 4.64 22.32
N GLY A 54 -29.03 5.21 21.30
CA GLY A 54 -30.49 5.29 21.19
C GLY A 54 -31.07 4.34 20.14
N ASP A 55 -31.54 3.17 20.58
CA ASP A 55 -32.38 2.27 19.77
C ASP A 55 -33.76 2.93 19.51
N SER A 56 -33.92 3.60 18.36
CA SER A 56 -35.24 3.84 17.78
C SER A 56 -35.17 4.25 16.31
N ALA A 57 -35.83 3.43 15.48
CA ALA A 57 -36.42 3.73 14.17
C ALA A 57 -35.49 4.25 13.07
N ALA A 58 -35.58 3.60 11.90
CA ALA A 58 -35.05 4.02 10.61
C ALA A 58 -35.27 5.53 10.36
N ALA A 59 -34.28 6.32 10.76
CA ALA A 59 -34.12 7.70 10.35
C ALA A 59 -33.16 7.69 9.16
N ASP A 60 -33.57 8.46 8.16
CA ASP A 60 -33.02 8.63 6.84
C ASP A 60 -31.64 9.31 6.90
N TRP A 61 -30.61 8.61 7.41
CA TRP A 61 -29.22 9.11 7.42
C TRP A 61 -28.60 8.96 6.03
N LEU A 62 -29.26 9.55 5.03
CA LEU A 62 -28.58 10.02 3.83
C LEU A 62 -27.67 11.15 4.32
N ALA A 63 -26.37 10.89 4.39
CA ALA A 63 -25.37 11.95 4.46
C ALA A 63 -25.42 12.74 3.14
N ASP A 64 -26.49 13.50 2.95
CA ASP A 64 -26.56 14.56 1.96
C ASP A 64 -25.62 15.64 2.47
N ILE A 65 -24.44 15.69 1.85
CA ILE A 65 -23.54 16.84 1.93
C ILE A 65 -24.39 18.06 1.63
N ASP A 66 -24.41 19.00 2.56
CA ASP A 66 -25.07 20.27 2.29
C ASP A 66 -24.26 20.95 1.18
N PRO A 67 -24.85 21.25 0.01
CA PRO A 67 -24.14 21.90 -1.09
C PRO A 67 -23.62 23.32 -0.73
N ASP A 68 -24.06 23.84 0.41
CA ASP A 68 -23.65 25.12 0.97
C ASP A 68 -22.51 24.99 2.02
N ASP A 69 -22.08 23.76 2.33
CA ASP A 69 -20.92 23.53 3.20
C ASP A 69 -19.61 23.95 2.52
N ILE A 70 -18.70 24.46 3.33
CA ILE A 70 -17.31 24.73 2.97
C ILE A 70 -16.37 23.89 3.83
N LEU A 71 -15.21 23.60 3.26
CA LEU A 71 -14.09 22.96 3.92
C LEU A 71 -12.99 23.98 4.20
N ILE A 72 -12.39 23.88 5.38
CA ILE A 72 -11.35 24.77 5.87
C ILE A 72 -10.24 23.90 6.45
N ASP A 73 -9.12 23.87 5.75
CA ASP A 73 -7.86 23.26 6.17
C ASP A 73 -6.99 24.35 6.80
N LEU A 74 -6.74 24.22 8.11
CA LEU A 74 -5.88 25.14 8.86
C LEU A 74 -4.50 24.53 9.01
N ARG A 75 -3.48 25.37 9.21
CA ARG A 75 -2.14 24.83 9.49
C ARG A 75 -2.14 24.03 10.79
N ASP A 76 -1.37 22.94 10.82
CA ASP A 76 -1.31 22.02 11.96
C ASP A 76 -0.83 22.70 13.27
N ASP A 77 -0.06 23.79 13.16
CA ASP A 77 0.50 24.56 14.28
C ASP A 77 -0.49 25.50 14.97
N ILE A 78 -1.73 25.57 14.47
CA ILE A 78 -2.76 26.51 14.93
C ILE A 78 -3.43 26.02 16.21
N SER A 79 -3.50 26.90 17.21
CA SER A 79 -4.16 26.64 18.49
C SER A 79 -5.69 26.78 18.40
N SER A 80 -6.41 26.13 19.31
CA SER A 80 -7.87 26.24 19.45
C SER A 80 -8.39 27.68 19.57
N ASP A 81 -7.60 28.58 20.17
CA ASP A 81 -7.98 30.00 20.30
C ASP A 81 -8.14 30.70 18.94
N VAL A 82 -7.31 30.32 17.95
CA VAL A 82 -7.39 30.88 16.60
C VAL A 82 -8.59 30.32 15.85
N VAL A 83 -8.95 29.06 16.10
CA VAL A 83 -10.18 28.44 15.56
C VAL A 83 -11.40 29.23 16.07
N ALA A 84 -11.46 29.49 17.38
CA ALA A 84 -12.53 30.29 17.99
C ALA A 84 -12.57 31.74 17.47
N ASP A 85 -11.42 32.35 17.19
CA ASP A 85 -11.35 33.67 16.56
C ASP A 85 -11.91 33.67 15.13
N ILE A 86 -11.69 32.60 14.37
CA ILE A 86 -12.26 32.44 13.01
C ILE A 86 -13.77 32.27 13.10
N GLU A 87 -14.27 31.39 13.97
CA GLU A 87 -15.71 31.19 14.23
C GLU A 87 -16.39 32.53 14.52
N ALA A 88 -15.87 33.27 15.50
CA ALA A 88 -16.42 34.56 15.91
C ALA A 88 -16.34 35.63 14.80
N ARG A 89 -15.25 35.64 14.02
CA ARG A 89 -15.04 36.65 12.97
C ARG A 89 -15.96 36.46 11.77
N PHE A 90 -16.23 35.21 11.40
CA PHE A 90 -17.00 34.90 10.19
C PHE A 90 -18.44 34.47 10.47
N ASP A 91 -18.80 34.28 11.74
CA ASP A 91 -20.09 33.74 12.18
C ASP A 91 -20.27 32.33 11.62
N LEU A 92 -19.29 31.47 11.92
CA LEU A 92 -19.21 30.07 11.50
C LEU A 92 -19.25 29.14 12.72
N ASP A 93 -19.77 27.94 12.50
CA ASP A 93 -19.64 26.80 13.41
C ASP A 93 -18.65 25.83 12.76
N LEU A 94 -17.44 25.69 13.33
CA LEU A 94 -16.38 24.87 12.75
C LEU A 94 -16.41 23.47 13.38
N GLU A 95 -16.92 22.52 12.62
CA GLU A 95 -16.96 21.12 13.03
C GLU A 95 -15.79 20.35 12.41
N LEU A 96 -15.12 19.50 13.19
CA LEU A 96 -14.14 18.58 12.62
C LEU A 96 -14.86 17.60 11.68
N VAL A 97 -14.24 17.33 10.54
CA VAL A 97 -14.79 16.41 9.53
C VAL A 97 -14.98 15.01 10.09
N SER A 98 -14.02 14.54 10.89
CA SER A 98 -14.17 13.36 11.74
C SER A 98 -13.29 13.47 12.98
N ALA A 99 -13.41 12.52 13.90
CA ALA A 99 -12.51 12.44 15.05
C ALA A 99 -11.05 12.17 14.66
N GLN A 100 -10.76 11.79 13.41
CA GLN A 100 -9.41 11.60 12.89
C GLN A 100 -8.79 12.91 12.36
N SER A 101 -9.60 13.94 12.09
CA SER A 101 -9.15 15.21 11.51
C SER A 101 -8.54 16.20 12.51
N GLU A 102 -8.38 15.81 13.79
CA GLU A 102 -7.81 16.69 14.82
C GLU A 102 -6.37 17.10 14.50
N ASP A 103 -5.57 16.14 14.02
CA ASP A 103 -4.15 16.35 13.71
C ASP A 103 -4.00 17.17 12.41
N GLU A 104 -4.86 16.92 11.42
CA GLU A 104 -4.89 17.62 10.12
C GLU A 104 -5.61 18.98 10.15
N ARG A 105 -6.26 19.33 11.28
CA ARG A 105 -7.01 20.58 11.45
C ARG A 105 -8.00 20.86 10.29
N LEU A 106 -8.67 19.81 9.82
CA LEU A 106 -9.64 19.90 8.73
C LEU A 106 -11.06 20.06 9.29
N TYR A 107 -11.68 21.19 8.97
CA TYR A 107 -13.00 21.58 9.45
C TYR A 107 -14.01 21.69 8.30
N ARG A 108 -15.28 21.44 8.64
CA ARG A 108 -16.46 21.72 7.83
C ARG A 108 -17.27 22.82 8.51
N ALA A 109 -17.88 23.68 7.69
CA ALA A 109 -18.79 24.72 8.18
C ALA A 109 -19.90 24.98 7.17
N HIS A 110 -21.14 25.12 7.65
CA HIS A 110 -22.25 25.55 6.80
C HIS A 110 -22.19 27.06 6.54
N VAL A 111 -22.29 27.47 5.28
CA VAL A 111 -22.33 28.89 4.92
C VAL A 111 -23.44 29.17 3.93
N ALA A 112 -24.40 30.01 4.35
CA ALA A 112 -25.50 30.43 3.49
C ALA A 112 -24.99 30.88 2.09
N PRO A 113 -25.61 30.42 0.98
CA PRO A 113 -25.04 30.56 -0.36
C PRO A 113 -24.76 32.01 -0.77
N ALA A 114 -25.55 32.96 -0.26
CA ALA A 114 -25.38 34.38 -0.51
C ALA A 114 -24.07 34.98 0.04
N ARG A 115 -23.46 34.34 1.06
CA ARG A 115 -22.20 34.79 1.69
C ARG A 115 -21.01 33.90 1.36
N ARG A 116 -21.22 32.69 0.83
CA ARG A 116 -20.19 31.67 0.65
C ARG A 116 -18.93 32.18 -0.04
N ASP A 117 -19.07 32.80 -1.20
CA ASP A 117 -17.91 33.26 -1.98
C ASP A 117 -17.11 34.36 -1.26
N ALA A 118 -17.80 35.24 -0.53
CA ALA A 118 -17.15 36.29 0.26
C ALA A 118 -16.43 35.73 1.49
N VAL A 119 -17.01 34.73 2.14
CA VAL A 119 -16.40 34.03 3.29
C VAL A 119 -15.18 33.24 2.82
N LEU A 120 -15.30 32.44 1.76
CA LEU A 120 -14.18 31.67 1.19
C LEU A 120 -13.01 32.58 0.79
N HIS A 121 -13.30 33.71 0.12
CA HIS A 121 -12.26 34.67 -0.23
C HIS A 121 -11.59 35.25 1.03
N ALA A 122 -12.36 35.66 2.03
CA ALA A 122 -11.81 36.24 3.24
C ALA A 122 -11.02 35.24 4.10
N LEU A 123 -11.45 33.97 4.15
CA LEU A 123 -10.71 32.88 4.80
C LEU A 123 -9.37 32.64 4.10
N SER A 124 -9.34 32.67 2.76
CA SER A 124 -8.11 32.44 1.98
C SER A 124 -7.02 33.49 2.17
N GLU A 125 -7.36 34.65 2.74
CA GLU A 125 -6.40 35.72 3.06
C GLU A 125 -5.83 35.59 4.49
N LEU A 126 -6.32 34.64 5.30
CA LEU A 126 -5.83 34.43 6.66
C LEU A 126 -4.55 33.60 6.67
N PRO A 127 -3.48 34.03 7.36
CA PRO A 127 -2.25 33.25 7.47
C PRO A 127 -2.40 31.87 8.14
N ALA A 128 -3.50 31.66 8.87
CA ALA A 128 -3.81 30.41 9.56
C ALA A 128 -4.50 29.38 8.65
N VAL A 129 -5.08 29.81 7.52
CA VAL A 129 -5.84 28.96 6.60
C VAL A 129 -4.93 28.55 5.46
N GLU A 130 -4.76 27.24 5.25
CA GLU A 130 -4.05 26.71 4.09
C GLU A 130 -4.97 26.61 2.88
N ILE A 131 -6.16 26.04 3.08
CA ILE A 131 -7.15 25.84 2.03
C ILE A 131 -8.54 26.17 2.55
N ALA A 132 -9.30 26.95 1.79
CA ALA A 132 -10.74 27.08 1.96
C ALA A 132 -11.43 26.87 0.60
N GLU A 133 -12.36 25.93 0.52
CA GLU A 133 -13.11 25.62 -0.71
C GLU A 133 -14.51 25.06 -0.41
N PRO A 134 -15.46 25.07 -1.37
CA PRO A 134 -16.74 24.38 -1.18
C PRO A 134 -16.53 22.88 -0.96
N ASP A 135 -17.32 22.26 -0.08
CA ASP A 135 -17.40 20.81 -0.03
C ASP A 135 -18.07 20.28 -1.32
N ALA A 136 -17.64 19.10 -1.75
CA ALA A 136 -18.12 18.49 -2.97
C ALA A 136 -18.47 17.04 -2.74
N SER A 137 -19.51 16.58 -3.44
CA SER A 137 -19.93 15.20 -3.41
C SER A 137 -19.23 14.35 -4.47
N VAL A 138 -18.91 13.14 -4.07
CA VAL A 138 -18.54 12.02 -4.94
C VAL A 138 -19.69 11.03 -4.93
N GLN A 139 -20.03 10.51 -6.09
CA GLN A 139 -21.16 9.61 -6.28
C GLN A 139 -20.71 8.45 -7.17
N LEU A 140 -21.02 7.22 -6.74
CA LEU A 140 -20.87 6.05 -7.60
C LEU A 140 -21.87 6.14 -8.78
N GLY A 141 -21.45 5.66 -9.94
CA GLY A 141 -22.39 5.43 -11.04
C GLY A 141 -23.48 4.45 -10.61
N PRO A 142 -24.69 4.49 -11.21
CA PRO A 142 -25.74 3.53 -10.88
C PRO A 142 -25.21 2.11 -11.11
N VAL A 143 -25.18 1.31 -10.04
CA VAL A 143 -24.96 -0.14 -10.14
C VAL A 143 -26.26 -0.71 -10.67
N ALA A 144 -26.21 -1.35 -11.84
CA ALA A 144 -27.40 -1.97 -12.41
C ALA A 144 -27.82 -3.16 -11.54
N ASP A 145 -29.12 -3.45 -11.47
CA ASP A 145 -29.60 -4.71 -10.89
C ASP A 145 -29.06 -5.86 -11.73
N PHE A 146 -28.03 -6.53 -11.23
CA PHE A 146 -27.42 -7.67 -11.90
C PHE A 146 -28.09 -8.95 -11.44
N ALA A 147 -28.34 -9.86 -12.38
CA ALA A 147 -28.70 -11.21 -12.02
C ALA A 147 -27.52 -11.83 -11.27
N ALA A 148 -27.82 -12.45 -10.12
CA ALA A 148 -26.88 -13.32 -9.44
C ALA A 148 -26.39 -14.40 -10.41
N ALA A 149 -25.14 -14.80 -10.24
CA ALA A 149 -24.63 -15.96 -10.95
C ALA A 149 -25.45 -17.21 -10.59
N PRO A 150 -25.57 -18.18 -11.52
CA PRO A 150 -26.30 -19.41 -11.26
C PRO A 150 -25.67 -20.17 -10.08
N ALA A 151 -26.52 -20.87 -9.33
CA ALA A 151 -26.07 -21.76 -8.27
C ALA A 151 -25.04 -22.75 -8.82
N VAL A 152 -23.96 -22.95 -8.07
CA VAL A 152 -22.87 -23.83 -8.49
C VAL A 152 -23.20 -25.27 -8.16
N ASP A 153 -22.66 -26.19 -8.96
CA ASP A 153 -22.66 -27.62 -8.62
C ASP A 153 -21.75 -27.86 -7.41
N ASP A 154 -22.14 -28.75 -6.50
CA ASP A 154 -21.36 -29.12 -5.31
C ASP A 154 -20.12 -29.98 -5.66
N ASP A 155 -19.92 -30.29 -6.94
CA ASP A 155 -18.78 -31.08 -7.46
C ASP A 155 -17.51 -30.22 -7.54
N ILE A 156 -16.84 -30.09 -6.40
CA ILE A 156 -15.55 -29.37 -6.27
C ILE A 156 -14.42 -30.26 -6.80
N ASP A 157 -13.73 -29.79 -7.84
CA ASP A 157 -12.47 -30.40 -8.29
C ASP A 157 -11.32 -29.97 -7.37
N TRP A 158 -11.08 -30.75 -6.31
CA TRP A 158 -10.00 -30.52 -5.35
C TRP A 158 -8.59 -30.64 -5.94
N ASP A 159 -8.45 -31.22 -7.14
CA ASP A 159 -7.16 -31.32 -7.84
C ASP A 159 -6.89 -30.08 -8.73
N SER A 160 -7.88 -29.21 -8.92
CA SER A 160 -7.74 -27.95 -9.66
C SER A 160 -7.20 -26.81 -8.80
N TYR A 161 -6.49 -25.86 -9.43
CA TYR A 161 -6.06 -24.63 -8.78
C TYR A 161 -6.42 -23.41 -9.64
N PRO A 162 -7.17 -22.43 -9.10
CA PRO A 162 -7.86 -22.50 -7.81
C PRO A 162 -9.04 -23.51 -7.87
N ASN A 163 -9.50 -24.03 -6.72
CA ASN A 163 -10.59 -25.03 -6.66
C ASN A 163 -11.96 -24.38 -6.46
N ASP A 164 -12.02 -23.07 -6.65
CA ASP A 164 -13.16 -22.20 -6.42
C ASP A 164 -14.20 -22.45 -7.52
N PRO A 165 -15.40 -22.93 -7.18
CA PRO A 165 -16.35 -23.47 -8.17
C PRO A 165 -16.80 -22.47 -9.26
N MET A 166 -16.72 -21.16 -8.99
CA MET A 166 -17.09 -20.09 -9.91
C MET A 166 -15.90 -19.43 -10.61
N PHE A 167 -14.66 -19.86 -10.34
CA PHE A 167 -13.46 -19.32 -10.98
C PHE A 167 -13.53 -19.37 -12.52
N LYS A 168 -14.21 -20.38 -13.08
CA LYS A 168 -14.44 -20.51 -14.53
C LYS A 168 -15.12 -19.29 -15.17
N PHE A 169 -15.88 -18.51 -14.40
CA PHE A 169 -16.56 -17.28 -14.85
C PHE A 169 -15.70 -16.01 -14.61
N GLN A 170 -14.56 -16.12 -13.91
CA GLN A 170 -13.65 -15.01 -13.63
C GLN A 170 -12.61 -14.82 -14.73
N TRP A 171 -13.06 -14.57 -15.96
CA TRP A 171 -12.19 -14.33 -17.11
C TRP A 171 -11.11 -13.27 -16.85
N HIS A 172 -11.43 -12.27 -16.02
CA HIS A 172 -10.56 -11.16 -15.65
C HIS A 172 -9.25 -11.62 -14.98
N MET A 173 -9.28 -12.74 -14.25
CA MET A 173 -8.08 -13.32 -13.62
C MET A 173 -7.08 -13.84 -14.65
N ASN A 174 -7.58 -14.44 -15.73
CA ASN A 174 -6.74 -14.93 -16.83
C ASN A 174 -6.14 -13.77 -17.64
N GLN A 175 -6.90 -12.68 -17.85
CA GLN A 175 -6.42 -11.52 -18.60
C GLN A 175 -5.15 -10.91 -17.97
N ILE A 176 -5.01 -10.92 -16.64
CA ILE A 176 -3.82 -10.39 -15.95
C ILE A 176 -2.81 -11.47 -15.50
N GLY A 177 -3.03 -12.74 -15.86
CA GLY A 177 -2.09 -13.82 -15.58
C GLY A 177 -2.09 -14.36 -14.14
N MET A 178 -3.20 -14.23 -13.40
CA MET A 178 -3.25 -14.64 -12.00
C MET A 178 -2.91 -16.12 -11.72
N PRO A 179 -3.33 -17.11 -12.53
CA PRO A 179 -2.97 -18.51 -12.31
C PRO A 179 -1.46 -18.76 -12.17
N GLU A 180 -0.63 -17.97 -12.86
CA GLU A 180 0.83 -18.04 -12.71
C GLU A 180 1.32 -17.15 -11.56
N ALA A 181 0.75 -15.96 -11.38
CA ALA A 181 1.13 -15.05 -10.30
C ALA A 181 0.94 -15.65 -8.90
N TRP A 182 -0.11 -16.44 -8.68
CA TRP A 182 -0.38 -17.11 -7.40
C TRP A 182 0.63 -18.20 -7.03
N LYS A 183 1.39 -18.73 -8.00
CA LYS A 183 2.52 -19.64 -7.74
C LYS A 183 3.79 -18.87 -7.36
N MET A 184 3.72 -17.55 -7.36
CA MET A 184 4.85 -16.67 -7.14
C MET A 184 4.66 -15.87 -5.86
N ALA A 185 3.55 -15.15 -5.68
CA ALA A 185 3.35 -14.25 -4.55
C ALA A 185 1.89 -14.16 -4.11
N ASP A 186 1.67 -13.88 -2.82
CA ASP A 186 0.33 -13.76 -2.21
C ASP A 186 0.05 -12.39 -1.57
N GLY A 187 1.03 -11.49 -1.50
CA GLY A 187 0.89 -10.16 -0.87
C GLY A 187 0.92 -10.20 0.67
N ASP A 188 1.58 -11.21 1.26
CA ASP A 188 1.55 -11.47 2.70
C ASP A 188 1.93 -10.25 3.56
N GLY A 189 1.09 -9.97 4.56
CA GLY A 189 1.28 -8.89 5.52
C GLY A 189 1.06 -7.46 4.98
N VAL A 190 0.81 -7.28 3.68
CA VAL A 190 0.52 -5.96 3.10
C VAL A 190 -0.86 -5.51 3.54
N ILE A 191 -0.97 -4.28 4.05
CA ILE A 191 -2.26 -3.67 4.35
C ILE A 191 -2.73 -2.88 3.12
N VAL A 192 -3.91 -3.25 2.62
CA VAL A 192 -4.61 -2.56 1.52
C VAL A 192 -5.85 -1.87 2.08
N ALA A 193 -5.88 -0.54 1.99
CA ALA A 193 -7.03 0.25 2.38
C ALA A 193 -8.04 0.33 1.25
N VAL A 194 -9.30 0.03 1.58
CA VAL A 194 -10.44 0.12 0.65
C VAL A 194 -11.30 1.28 1.10
N ILE A 195 -11.17 2.42 0.41
CA ILE A 195 -11.92 3.64 0.67
C ILE A 195 -13.17 3.62 -0.22
N ASP A 196 -14.31 3.22 0.34
CA ASP A 196 -15.51 2.88 -0.43
C ASP A 196 -16.81 2.94 0.42
N THR A 197 -17.84 2.14 0.11
CA THR A 197 -19.12 2.03 0.83
C THR A 197 -19.03 1.22 2.14
N GLY A 198 -17.84 0.79 2.54
CA GLY A 198 -17.62 -0.18 3.60
C GLY A 198 -17.36 -1.59 3.04
N VAL A 199 -17.12 -2.55 3.94
CA VAL A 199 -16.89 -3.95 3.57
C VAL A 199 -17.76 -4.84 4.46
N ALA A 200 -18.32 -5.91 3.92
CA ALA A 200 -18.99 -6.94 4.69
C ALA A 200 -17.95 -7.70 5.54
N HIS A 201 -17.61 -7.14 6.70
CA HIS A 201 -16.58 -7.65 7.61
C HIS A 201 -17.18 -7.92 9.01
N GLY A 202 -16.77 -9.02 9.66
CA GLY A 202 -17.25 -9.36 11.00
C GLY A 202 -18.76 -9.63 11.07
N ALA A 203 -19.33 -9.55 12.27
CA ALA A 203 -20.76 -9.75 12.48
C ALA A 203 -21.30 -8.75 13.51
N GLN A 204 -22.22 -7.87 13.08
CA GLN A 204 -22.85 -6.88 13.95
C GLN A 204 -24.28 -6.56 13.49
N GLY A 205 -25.26 -6.84 14.35
CA GLY A 205 -26.67 -6.61 14.00
C GLY A 205 -27.07 -7.40 12.75
N ARG A 206 -27.42 -6.68 11.68
CA ARG A 206 -27.79 -7.24 10.37
C ARG A 206 -26.61 -7.47 9.42
N PHE A 207 -25.42 -7.00 9.79
CA PHE A 207 -24.22 -7.08 8.96
C PHE A 207 -23.44 -8.35 9.26
N HIS A 208 -23.04 -9.06 8.22
CA HIS A 208 -22.29 -10.31 8.30
C HIS A 208 -21.20 -10.35 7.23
N VAL A 209 -20.09 -11.01 7.53
CA VAL A 209 -19.06 -11.34 6.56
C VAL A 209 -19.65 -12.24 5.46
N VAL A 210 -19.34 -11.91 4.20
CA VAL A 210 -19.73 -12.77 3.07
C VAL A 210 -18.80 -14.00 3.01
N PRO A 211 -19.30 -15.15 2.52
CA PRO A 211 -18.54 -16.42 2.53
C PRO A 211 -17.09 -16.34 2.06
N ASP A 212 -16.81 -15.69 0.93
CA ASP A 212 -15.43 -15.65 0.38
C ASP A 212 -14.50 -14.66 1.10
N LEU A 213 -15.05 -13.82 1.98
CA LEU A 213 -14.27 -12.95 2.88
C LEU A 213 -14.12 -13.55 4.29
N ASP A 214 -14.75 -14.68 4.59
CA ASP A 214 -14.65 -15.33 5.90
C ASP A 214 -13.27 -15.96 6.09
N GLY A 215 -12.42 -15.31 6.88
CA GLY A 215 -11.02 -15.67 7.10
C GLY A 215 -10.02 -14.70 6.47
N VAL A 216 -10.48 -13.71 5.70
CA VAL A 216 -9.64 -12.58 5.29
C VAL A 216 -9.28 -11.74 6.53
N PRO A 217 -7.99 -11.40 6.73
CA PRO A 217 -7.60 -10.59 7.87
C PRO A 217 -8.00 -9.12 7.66
N PHE A 218 -8.82 -8.59 8.55
CA PHE A 218 -9.20 -7.18 8.57
C PHE A 218 -8.43 -6.44 9.67
N VAL A 219 -7.82 -5.31 9.32
CA VAL A 219 -7.26 -4.36 10.30
C VAL A 219 -8.30 -3.33 10.71
N LYS A 220 -7.93 -2.40 11.59
CA LYS A 220 -8.85 -1.44 12.22
C LYS A 220 -9.71 -0.69 11.18
N PRO A 221 -11.03 -0.94 11.11
CA PRO A 221 -11.94 -0.27 10.20
C PRO A 221 -12.30 1.14 10.71
N TYR A 222 -12.76 2.01 9.81
CA TYR A 222 -13.35 3.29 10.19
C TYR A 222 -14.45 3.74 9.24
N ASN A 223 -15.51 4.32 9.79
CA ASN A 223 -16.65 4.85 9.08
C ASN A 223 -16.68 6.36 9.22
N PHE A 224 -16.26 7.06 8.17
CA PHE A 224 -16.24 8.52 8.08
C PHE A 224 -17.60 9.11 7.73
N VAL A 225 -18.60 8.29 7.36
CA VAL A 225 -19.98 8.75 7.16
C VAL A 225 -20.66 8.99 8.51
N ASN A 226 -20.47 8.08 9.47
CA ASN A 226 -21.11 8.12 10.78
C ASN A 226 -20.12 8.32 11.95
N ASN A 227 -18.86 8.64 11.65
CA ASN A 227 -17.75 8.88 12.57
C ASN A 227 -17.60 7.82 13.69
N ASN A 228 -17.46 6.55 13.31
CA ASN A 228 -17.30 5.44 14.25
C ASN A 228 -16.46 4.27 13.67
N GLU A 229 -16.18 3.26 14.46
CA GLU A 229 -15.34 2.10 14.05
C GLU A 229 -16.15 0.98 13.34
N GLN A 230 -17.31 1.29 12.74
CA GLN A 230 -18.20 0.32 12.09
C GLN A 230 -18.30 0.59 10.59
N ALA A 231 -17.32 0.12 9.81
CA ALA A 231 -17.24 0.30 8.36
C ALA A 231 -17.94 -0.82 7.58
N HIS A 232 -19.11 -1.26 8.06
CA HIS A 232 -19.92 -2.29 7.39
C HIS A 232 -20.50 -1.76 6.08
N ASP A 233 -20.55 -2.63 5.07
CA ASP A 233 -21.16 -2.32 3.79
C ASP A 233 -22.69 -2.44 3.86
N ASP A 234 -23.39 -1.44 3.33
CA ASP A 234 -24.84 -1.40 3.16
C ASP A 234 -25.25 -1.09 1.70
N HIS A 235 -24.28 -1.12 0.78
CA HIS A 235 -24.48 -0.88 -0.65
C HIS A 235 -24.04 -2.09 -1.51
N GLY A 236 -22.92 -2.74 -1.17
CA GLY A 236 -22.34 -3.87 -1.91
C GLY A 236 -21.20 -3.52 -2.87
N HIS A 237 -20.90 -2.24 -3.08
CA HIS A 237 -19.81 -1.85 -3.96
C HIS A 237 -18.45 -2.10 -3.30
N GLY A 238 -18.25 -1.63 -2.07
CA GLY A 238 -17.00 -1.79 -1.35
C GLY A 238 -16.66 -3.24 -1.03
N THR A 239 -17.65 -4.09 -0.74
CA THR A 239 -17.44 -5.55 -0.58
C THR A 239 -16.96 -6.21 -1.87
N HIS A 240 -17.53 -5.85 -3.02
CA HIS A 240 -17.09 -6.36 -4.34
C HIS A 240 -15.65 -5.94 -4.68
N VAL A 241 -15.33 -4.67 -4.38
CA VAL A 241 -13.99 -4.10 -4.54
C VAL A 241 -12.97 -4.80 -3.64
N ALA A 242 -13.26 -4.91 -2.34
CA ALA A 242 -12.38 -5.62 -1.39
C ALA A 242 -12.19 -7.08 -1.79
N GLY A 243 -13.24 -7.72 -2.30
CA GLY A 243 -13.19 -9.09 -2.72
C GLY A 243 -12.33 -9.34 -3.95
N THR A 244 -12.38 -8.43 -4.93
CA THR A 244 -11.43 -8.45 -6.07
C THR A 244 -9.98 -8.42 -5.60
N ILE A 245 -9.67 -7.68 -4.55
CA ILE A 245 -8.32 -7.57 -4.00
C ILE A 245 -7.95 -8.85 -3.23
N ALA A 246 -8.79 -9.29 -2.29
CA ALA A 246 -8.34 -10.13 -1.18
C ALA A 246 -9.24 -11.33 -0.85
N GLN A 247 -10.28 -11.63 -1.63
CA GLN A 247 -11.07 -12.85 -1.38
C GLN A 247 -10.16 -14.07 -1.24
N LEU A 248 -10.55 -14.94 -0.31
CA LEU A 248 -9.89 -16.21 -0.14
C LEU A 248 -9.95 -16.98 -1.44
N THR A 249 -8.98 -17.86 -1.63
CA THR A 249 -8.96 -18.67 -2.84
C THR A 249 -8.29 -19.98 -2.58
N HIS A 250 -8.67 -20.96 -3.39
CA HIS A 250 -8.34 -22.35 -3.22
C HIS A 250 -8.93 -22.90 -1.90
N ASN A 251 -10.11 -22.42 -1.54
CA ASN A 251 -10.87 -22.80 -0.33
C ASN A 251 -12.14 -23.62 -0.65
N GLY A 252 -12.42 -23.90 -1.92
CA GLY A 252 -13.61 -24.63 -2.37
C GLY A 252 -14.91 -23.83 -2.29
N VAL A 253 -14.84 -22.51 -2.15
CA VAL A 253 -15.99 -21.61 -2.08
C VAL A 253 -15.93 -20.63 -3.25
N GLY A 254 -17.08 -20.31 -3.83
CA GLY A 254 -17.26 -19.12 -4.63
C GLY A 254 -16.21 -18.85 -5.70
N VAL A 255 -15.57 -17.69 -5.57
CA VAL A 255 -14.66 -17.07 -6.53
C VAL A 255 -13.36 -16.62 -5.85
N ALA A 256 -12.34 -16.34 -6.67
CA ALA A 256 -11.01 -15.98 -6.24
C ALA A 256 -10.78 -14.46 -6.10
N GLY A 257 -9.85 -14.08 -5.20
CA GLY A 257 -9.23 -12.75 -5.11
C GLY A 257 -7.78 -12.72 -5.62
N ILE A 258 -7.19 -11.54 -5.75
CA ILE A 258 -5.85 -11.36 -6.35
C ILE A 258 -4.71 -11.66 -5.37
N ALA A 259 -4.70 -10.99 -4.23
CA ALA A 259 -3.61 -10.99 -3.25
C ALA A 259 -4.13 -11.63 -1.95
N ARG A 260 -4.04 -12.95 -1.88
CA ARG A 260 -4.80 -13.80 -0.94
C ARG A 260 -4.36 -13.70 0.53
N LYS A 261 -3.20 -13.10 0.80
CA LYS A 261 -2.64 -12.95 2.16
C LYS A 261 -2.46 -11.49 2.59
N VAL A 262 -3.06 -10.56 1.85
CA VAL A 262 -3.12 -9.16 2.29
C VAL A 262 -4.08 -9.03 3.47
N GLN A 263 -3.93 -7.93 4.20
CA GLN A 263 -4.92 -7.48 5.18
C GLN A 263 -5.72 -6.32 4.59
N ILE A 264 -7.04 -6.33 4.78
CA ILE A 264 -7.91 -5.25 4.31
C ILE A 264 -8.14 -4.24 5.44
N MET A 265 -8.02 -2.95 5.13
CA MET A 265 -8.47 -1.85 5.99
C MET A 265 -9.77 -1.25 5.42
N PRO A 266 -10.94 -1.60 5.97
CA PRO A 266 -12.22 -1.06 5.50
C PRO A 266 -12.41 0.39 5.93
N LEU A 267 -12.52 1.31 4.97
CA LEU A 267 -12.76 2.73 5.22
C LEU A 267 -14.04 3.17 4.50
N LYS A 268 -15.13 3.30 5.26
CA LYS A 268 -16.43 3.70 4.72
C LYS A 268 -16.49 5.22 4.61
N VAL A 269 -16.51 5.72 3.38
CA VAL A 269 -16.67 7.15 3.04
C VAL A 269 -17.90 7.42 2.20
N LEU A 270 -18.50 6.36 1.65
CA LEU A 270 -19.74 6.41 0.87
C LEU A 270 -20.91 5.81 1.67
N SER A 271 -22.06 6.47 1.63
CA SER A 271 -23.31 6.07 2.25
C SER A 271 -23.98 4.89 1.53
N ALA A 272 -25.12 4.42 2.03
CA ALA A 272 -25.92 3.37 1.41
C ALA A 272 -26.41 3.74 -0.02
N SER A 273 -26.44 5.02 -0.37
CA SER A 273 -26.78 5.48 -1.73
C SER A 273 -25.56 5.61 -2.64
N GLY A 274 -24.36 5.29 -2.16
CA GLY A 274 -23.11 5.41 -2.91
C GLY A 274 -22.60 6.85 -3.03
N SER A 275 -23.08 7.75 -2.16
CA SER A 275 -22.68 9.16 -2.08
C SER A 275 -21.71 9.41 -0.92
N GLY A 276 -20.75 10.31 -1.08
CA GLY A 276 -19.85 10.69 0.02
C GLY A 276 -19.10 11.98 -0.24
N SER A 277 -18.51 12.54 0.82
CA SER A 277 -17.90 13.87 0.78
C SER A 277 -16.43 13.82 0.45
N VAL A 278 -15.95 14.84 -0.27
CA VAL A 278 -14.51 15.02 -0.51
C VAL A 278 -13.74 15.08 0.80
N ALA A 279 -14.31 15.71 1.82
CA ALA A 279 -13.72 15.80 3.14
C ALA A 279 -13.48 14.41 3.79
N ALA A 280 -14.51 13.57 3.81
CA ALA A 280 -14.42 12.21 4.36
C ALA A 280 -13.42 11.34 3.57
N ILE A 281 -13.34 11.52 2.25
CA ILE A 281 -12.37 10.81 1.41
C ILE A 281 -10.94 11.27 1.75
N ALA A 282 -10.70 12.58 1.87
CA ALA A 282 -9.39 13.11 2.22
C ALA A 282 -8.92 12.57 3.59
N ASP A 283 -9.79 12.64 4.59
CA ASP A 283 -9.51 12.17 5.95
C ASP A 283 -9.25 10.64 6.01
N ALA A 284 -9.98 9.86 5.19
CA ALA A 284 -9.73 8.43 5.05
C ALA A 284 -8.36 8.12 4.41
N ILE A 285 -7.88 8.95 3.48
CA ILE A 285 -6.55 8.80 2.87
C ILE A 285 -5.46 9.03 3.93
N HIS A 286 -5.58 10.08 4.75
CA HIS A 286 -4.67 10.33 5.88
C HIS A 286 -4.69 9.16 6.86
N TYR A 287 -5.88 8.75 7.31
CA TYR A 287 -6.03 7.62 8.22
C TYR A 287 -5.38 6.34 7.68
N ALA A 288 -5.56 6.02 6.40
CA ALA A 288 -4.95 4.84 5.78
C ALA A 288 -3.42 4.90 5.83
N ALA A 289 -2.84 6.04 5.46
CA ALA A 289 -1.40 6.25 5.46
C ALA A 289 -0.81 6.12 6.87
N ASP A 290 -1.45 6.76 7.86
CA ASP A 290 -1.00 6.78 9.25
C ASP A 290 -1.14 5.42 9.94
N ASN A 291 -2.10 4.61 9.50
CA ASN A 291 -2.37 3.28 10.04
C ASN A 291 -1.69 2.15 9.22
N GLY A 292 -0.63 2.49 8.47
CA GLY A 292 0.30 1.52 7.89
C GLY A 292 -0.17 0.84 6.61
N ALA A 293 -1.21 1.35 5.94
CA ALA A 293 -1.53 0.91 4.59
C ALA A 293 -0.35 1.18 3.66
N LYS A 294 -0.09 0.25 2.72
CA LYS A 294 0.91 0.45 1.65
C LYS A 294 0.27 0.59 0.28
N VAL A 295 -1.00 0.25 0.17
CA VAL A 295 -1.82 0.47 -1.02
C VAL A 295 -3.17 1.00 -0.57
N ILE A 296 -3.65 2.05 -1.22
CA ILE A 296 -5.02 2.55 -1.12
C ILE A 296 -5.71 2.26 -2.45
N ASN A 297 -6.89 1.66 -2.41
CA ASN A 297 -7.78 1.59 -3.56
C ASN A 297 -8.95 2.56 -3.37
N MET A 298 -9.15 3.43 -4.38
CA MET A 298 -10.31 4.31 -4.50
C MET A 298 -11.05 4.01 -5.80
N SER A 299 -12.09 3.18 -5.68
CA SER A 299 -13.01 2.83 -6.76
C SER A 299 -14.15 3.84 -6.93
N LEU A 300 -13.83 5.12 -6.67
CA LEU A 300 -14.74 6.26 -6.65
C LEU A 300 -14.12 7.45 -7.37
N GLY A 301 -14.93 8.46 -7.71
CA GLY A 301 -14.38 9.68 -8.27
C GLY A 301 -15.41 10.78 -8.56
N GLY A 302 -14.95 12.02 -8.45
CA GLY A 302 -15.70 13.24 -8.73
C GLY A 302 -15.24 13.93 -10.01
N ARG A 303 -16.12 14.79 -10.54
CA ARG A 303 -15.87 15.53 -11.80
C ARG A 303 -14.93 16.73 -11.63
N PHE A 304 -14.89 17.31 -10.44
CA PHE A 304 -14.23 18.57 -10.16
C PHE A 304 -13.00 18.37 -9.26
N PRO A 305 -11.91 19.13 -9.49
CA PRO A 305 -10.76 19.08 -8.62
C PRO A 305 -11.08 19.76 -7.26
N SER A 306 -10.40 19.29 -6.23
CA SER A 306 -10.38 19.77 -4.85
C SER A 306 -8.91 19.85 -4.43
N ARG A 307 -8.52 20.95 -3.79
CA ARG A 307 -7.14 21.10 -3.31
C ARG A 307 -6.89 20.26 -2.06
N ILE A 308 -7.91 20.09 -1.21
CA ILE A 308 -7.84 19.25 0.00
C ILE A 308 -7.61 17.80 -0.40
N LEU A 309 -8.39 17.26 -1.34
CA LEU A 309 -8.21 15.89 -1.81
C LEU A 309 -6.85 15.69 -2.51
N LYS A 310 -6.37 16.72 -3.23
CA LYS A 310 -5.05 16.68 -3.86
C LYS A 310 -3.93 16.61 -2.80
N LYS A 311 -4.01 17.44 -1.75
CA LYS A 311 -3.07 17.44 -0.61
C LYS A 311 -3.05 16.08 0.09
N ALA A 312 -4.21 15.45 0.30
CA ALA A 312 -4.29 14.13 0.90
C ALA A 312 -3.64 13.03 0.04
N VAL A 313 -3.82 13.06 -1.28
CA VAL A 313 -3.14 12.12 -2.20
C VAL A 313 -1.63 12.32 -2.17
N GLU A 314 -1.17 13.57 -2.18
CA GLU A 314 0.25 13.91 -2.06
C GLU A 314 0.82 13.41 -0.72
N TYR A 315 0.09 13.63 0.39
CA TYR A 315 0.45 13.13 1.71
C TYR A 315 0.62 11.61 1.75
N ALA A 316 -0.35 10.85 1.25
CA ALA A 316 -0.25 9.39 1.23
C ALA A 316 0.93 8.90 0.41
N HIS A 317 1.20 9.51 -0.76
CA HIS A 317 2.38 9.17 -1.55
C HIS A 317 3.67 9.48 -0.77
N ASP A 318 3.75 10.62 -0.09
CA ASP A 318 4.92 11.01 0.73
C ASP A 318 5.09 10.13 1.99
N GLN A 319 4.02 9.48 2.48
CA GLN A 319 4.06 8.45 3.53
C GLN A 319 4.39 7.04 2.98
N GLY A 320 4.76 6.94 1.71
CA GLY A 320 5.16 5.67 1.10
C GLY A 320 3.96 4.76 0.79
N VAL A 321 2.83 5.33 0.35
CA VAL A 321 1.59 4.61 0.02
C VAL A 321 1.25 4.79 -1.46
N VAL A 322 0.97 3.68 -2.15
CA VAL A 322 0.49 3.71 -3.54
C VAL A 322 -1.02 3.99 -3.57
N VAL A 323 -1.44 5.04 -4.26
CA VAL A 323 -2.85 5.45 -4.33
C VAL A 323 -3.46 5.07 -5.68
N VAL A 324 -4.16 3.94 -5.75
CA VAL A 324 -4.76 3.40 -6.99
C VAL A 324 -6.19 3.91 -7.15
N CYS A 325 -6.50 4.51 -8.30
CA CYS A 325 -7.79 5.17 -8.51
C CYS A 325 -8.46 4.79 -9.84
N ALA A 326 -9.78 4.63 -9.81
CA ALA A 326 -10.59 4.44 -11.01
C ALA A 326 -10.61 5.69 -11.90
N ALA A 327 -10.43 5.53 -13.22
CA ALA A 327 -10.41 6.67 -14.15
C ALA A 327 -11.76 7.39 -14.33
N GLY A 328 -12.88 6.71 -14.03
CA GLY A 328 -14.25 7.19 -14.20
C GLY A 328 -14.99 6.53 -15.37
N ASN A 329 -16.33 6.63 -15.34
CA ASN A 329 -17.23 5.80 -16.14
C ASN A 329 -18.13 6.60 -17.12
N ASP A 330 -17.70 7.78 -17.58
CA ASP A 330 -18.52 8.63 -18.46
C ASP A 330 -18.24 8.44 -19.97
N GLY A 331 -17.28 7.60 -20.33
CA GLY A 331 -16.86 7.40 -21.71
C GLY A 331 -16.36 8.69 -22.36
N ARG A 332 -15.53 9.49 -21.67
CA ARG A 332 -14.98 10.75 -22.20
C ARG A 332 -13.47 10.90 -22.02
N ALA A 333 -12.89 11.80 -22.83
CA ALA A 333 -11.48 12.19 -22.79
C ALA A 333 -11.13 13.09 -21.59
N LYS A 334 -11.56 12.71 -20.39
CA LYS A 334 -11.32 13.43 -19.15
C LYS A 334 -11.36 12.46 -17.97
N VAL A 335 -10.19 12.18 -17.39
CA VAL A 335 -10.04 11.37 -16.18
C VAL A 335 -10.65 12.11 -14.98
N SER A 336 -11.30 11.36 -14.10
CA SER A 336 -11.96 11.90 -12.89
C SER A 336 -10.95 12.13 -11.77
N TYR A 337 -11.35 12.85 -10.73
CA TYR A 337 -10.55 13.03 -9.52
C TYR A 337 -11.00 12.03 -8.44
N PRO A 338 -10.12 11.38 -7.68
CA PRO A 338 -8.70 11.71 -7.51
C PRO A 338 -7.74 11.16 -8.58
N ALA A 339 -8.17 10.28 -9.47
CA ALA A 339 -7.28 9.62 -10.46
C ALA A 339 -6.45 10.58 -11.33
N ALA A 340 -6.95 11.79 -11.60
CA ALA A 340 -6.23 12.79 -12.38
C ALA A 340 -5.17 13.60 -11.59
N TYR A 341 -5.01 13.39 -10.28
CA TYR A 341 -3.97 14.07 -9.50
C TYR A 341 -2.58 13.43 -9.69
N PRO A 342 -1.49 14.22 -9.67
CA PRO A 342 -0.16 13.69 -9.43
C PRO A 342 -0.12 12.88 -8.12
N GLY A 343 0.57 11.73 -8.12
CA GLY A 343 0.61 10.80 -6.99
C GLY A 343 -0.54 9.78 -6.96
N ALA A 344 -1.60 9.99 -7.76
CA ALA A 344 -2.62 8.96 -8.00
C ALA A 344 -2.25 8.09 -9.22
N PHE A 345 -2.46 6.79 -9.09
CA PHE A 345 -2.24 5.81 -10.15
C PHE A 345 -3.57 5.49 -10.85
N ALA A 346 -3.85 6.19 -11.95
CA ALA A 346 -5.13 6.09 -12.66
C ALA A 346 -5.28 4.81 -13.49
N VAL A 347 -6.41 4.13 -13.32
CA VAL A 347 -6.71 2.83 -13.95
C VAL A 347 -7.87 2.92 -14.92
N ALA A 348 -7.62 2.58 -16.19
CA ALA A 348 -8.64 2.41 -17.22
C ALA A 348 -9.21 0.98 -17.25
N ALA A 349 -10.40 0.81 -17.82
CA ALA A 349 -11.10 -0.49 -17.86
C ALA A 349 -11.09 -1.15 -19.24
N THR A 350 -10.65 -2.42 -19.27
CA THR A 350 -10.77 -3.34 -20.41
C THR A 350 -11.92 -4.32 -20.23
N GLN A 351 -12.42 -4.88 -21.34
CA GLN A 351 -13.37 -5.99 -21.36
C GLN A 351 -12.67 -7.31 -21.73
N TYR A 352 -13.43 -8.40 -21.87
CA TYR A 352 -12.91 -9.76 -22.11
C TYR A 352 -11.89 -9.84 -23.25
N ASP A 353 -12.20 -9.23 -24.40
CA ASP A 353 -11.36 -9.22 -25.60
C ASP A 353 -10.17 -8.25 -25.57
N GLU A 354 -9.85 -7.72 -24.38
CA GLU A 354 -8.76 -6.76 -24.15
C GLU A 354 -8.98 -5.37 -24.75
N THR A 355 -10.13 -5.10 -25.37
CA THR A 355 -10.48 -3.75 -25.83
C THR A 355 -10.92 -2.86 -24.67
N THR A 356 -10.74 -1.54 -24.79
CA THR A 356 -11.27 -0.60 -23.80
C THR A 356 -12.78 -0.58 -23.81
N THR A 357 -13.36 -0.49 -22.63
CA THR A 357 -14.81 -0.42 -22.44
C THR A 357 -15.40 0.90 -22.93
N PHE A 358 -16.67 0.89 -23.31
CA PHE A 358 -17.38 2.08 -23.81
C PHE A 358 -17.52 3.19 -22.76
N TYR A 359 -17.45 2.84 -21.47
CA TYR A 359 -17.64 3.76 -20.34
C TYR A 359 -16.32 4.27 -19.76
N SER A 360 -15.17 3.61 -19.96
CA SER A 360 -13.92 4.05 -19.35
C SER A 360 -13.59 5.46 -19.82
N ASN A 361 -13.32 6.38 -18.90
CA ASN A 361 -12.68 7.65 -19.23
C ASN A 361 -11.23 7.39 -19.66
N TRP A 362 -10.67 8.32 -20.44
CA TRP A 362 -9.32 8.23 -20.98
C TRP A 362 -8.64 9.61 -20.97
N GLY A 363 -7.30 9.62 -21.00
CA GLY A 363 -6.51 10.83 -20.87
C GLY A 363 -5.02 10.53 -20.74
N LYS A 364 -4.20 11.57 -20.67
CA LYS A 364 -2.74 11.41 -20.47
C LYS A 364 -2.41 10.93 -19.05
N GLU A 365 -3.37 11.03 -18.15
CA GLU A 365 -3.27 10.67 -16.73
C GLU A 365 -3.39 9.15 -16.53
N ILE A 366 -3.94 8.41 -17.50
CA ILE A 366 -4.07 6.94 -17.39
C ILE A 366 -2.68 6.32 -17.26
N ALA A 367 -2.46 5.61 -16.16
CA ALA A 367 -1.19 4.93 -15.90
C ALA A 367 -1.18 3.53 -16.51
N ILE A 368 -2.29 2.80 -16.40
CA ILE A 368 -2.43 1.42 -16.88
C ILE A 368 -3.90 1.08 -17.16
N ALA A 369 -4.15 0.00 -17.91
CA ALA A 369 -5.46 -0.61 -18.06
C ALA A 369 -5.53 -1.94 -17.29
N ALA A 370 -6.72 -2.25 -16.77
CA ALA A 370 -7.00 -3.52 -16.10
C ALA A 370 -8.46 -3.96 -16.36
N PRO A 371 -8.80 -5.23 -16.10
CA PRO A 371 -10.14 -5.76 -16.37
C PRO A 371 -11.22 -5.01 -15.58
N GLY A 372 -12.12 -4.32 -16.30
CA GLY A 372 -13.29 -3.67 -15.71
C GLY A 372 -14.62 -4.27 -16.18
N GLY A 373 -14.61 -5.09 -17.23
CA GLY A 373 -15.74 -5.88 -17.69
C GLY A 373 -16.83 -5.13 -18.45
N ASN A 374 -17.74 -5.90 -19.04
CA ASN A 374 -18.87 -5.43 -19.82
C ASN A 374 -20.05 -6.38 -19.66
N THR A 375 -20.96 -6.07 -18.73
CA THR A 375 -22.12 -6.91 -18.41
C THR A 375 -23.21 -6.92 -19.50
N ARG A 376 -22.98 -6.26 -20.64
CA ARG A 376 -23.92 -6.24 -21.79
C ARG A 376 -23.65 -7.35 -22.80
N VAL A 377 -22.55 -8.07 -22.64
CA VAL A 377 -22.08 -9.08 -23.58
C VAL A 377 -21.60 -10.31 -22.81
N ASP A 378 -21.65 -11.45 -23.49
CA ASP A 378 -21.04 -12.71 -23.12
C ASP A 378 -20.21 -13.12 -24.33
N GLN A 379 -18.94 -12.72 -24.35
CA GLN A 379 -18.02 -12.89 -25.47
C GLN A 379 -17.37 -14.28 -25.45
N ASN A 380 -17.27 -14.91 -24.28
CA ASN A 380 -16.69 -16.24 -24.12
C ASN A 380 -17.74 -17.37 -24.24
N ASN A 381 -19.04 -17.03 -24.27
CA ASN A 381 -20.20 -17.92 -24.33
C ASN A 381 -20.22 -18.94 -23.17
N ASP A 382 -19.82 -18.51 -21.97
CA ASP A 382 -19.88 -19.35 -20.77
C ASP A 382 -21.27 -19.32 -20.09
N GLY A 383 -22.19 -18.51 -20.60
CA GLY A 383 -23.55 -18.34 -20.08
C GLY A 383 -23.68 -17.24 -19.04
N MET A 384 -22.61 -16.48 -18.78
CA MET A 384 -22.58 -15.33 -17.89
C MET A 384 -22.15 -14.06 -18.64
N PRO A 385 -22.69 -12.89 -18.27
CA PRO A 385 -22.15 -11.63 -18.78
C PRO A 385 -20.69 -11.43 -18.34
N ASP A 386 -19.86 -10.84 -19.21
CA ASP A 386 -18.43 -10.59 -18.97
C ASP A 386 -18.15 -9.44 -17.99
N GLY A 387 -18.84 -9.42 -16.85
CA GLY A 387 -18.50 -8.57 -15.70
C GLY A 387 -17.32 -9.13 -14.90
N VAL A 388 -16.85 -8.36 -13.93
CA VAL A 388 -15.98 -8.85 -12.86
C VAL A 388 -16.87 -9.48 -11.79
N LEU A 389 -16.76 -10.80 -11.63
CA LEU A 389 -17.62 -11.58 -10.73
C LEU A 389 -16.97 -11.69 -9.36
N GLN A 390 -17.66 -11.21 -8.32
CA GLN A 390 -17.22 -11.31 -6.92
C GLN A 390 -18.39 -11.60 -5.97
N ASN A 391 -18.08 -12.16 -4.80
CA ASN A 391 -19.06 -12.32 -3.73
C ASN A 391 -19.32 -10.95 -3.08
N THR A 392 -20.56 -10.50 -3.08
CA THR A 392 -20.95 -9.24 -2.45
C THR A 392 -22.38 -9.30 -1.91
N ILE A 393 -22.76 -8.31 -1.12
CA ILE A 393 -24.12 -8.20 -0.59
C ILE A 393 -25.10 -7.75 -1.68
N ALA A 394 -26.37 -8.13 -1.52
CA ALA A 394 -27.44 -7.64 -2.36
C ALA A 394 -27.60 -6.13 -2.17
N ILE A 395 -27.83 -5.40 -3.26
CA ILE A 395 -27.97 -3.94 -3.22
C ILE A 395 -29.13 -3.56 -2.29
N GLY A 396 -28.84 -2.76 -1.26
CA GLY A 396 -29.82 -2.30 -0.28
C GLY A 396 -30.23 -3.34 0.78
N ASP A 397 -29.70 -4.57 0.74
CA ASP A 397 -29.95 -5.60 1.75
C ASP A 397 -28.66 -6.32 2.18
N PRO A 398 -27.98 -5.86 3.25
CA PRO A 398 -26.74 -6.46 3.74
C PRO A 398 -26.96 -7.82 4.43
N THR A 399 -28.21 -8.29 4.56
CA THR A 399 -28.48 -9.63 5.12
C THR A 399 -28.43 -10.73 4.06
N GLN A 400 -28.46 -10.34 2.78
CA GLN A 400 -28.36 -11.24 1.64
C GLN A 400 -27.05 -10.99 0.91
N ASN A 401 -26.42 -12.07 0.44
CA ASN A 401 -25.22 -12.01 -0.38
C ASN A 401 -25.32 -13.06 -1.49
N ASP A 402 -24.63 -12.77 -2.58
CA ASP A 402 -24.52 -13.66 -3.73
C ASP A 402 -23.25 -13.28 -4.53
N TYR A 403 -23.09 -13.87 -5.70
CA TYR A 403 -22.01 -13.58 -6.63
C TYR A 403 -22.54 -12.73 -7.78
N TYR A 404 -22.08 -11.49 -7.85
CA TYR A 404 -22.59 -10.52 -8.81
C TYR A 404 -21.50 -10.05 -9.78
N PRO A 405 -21.77 -10.08 -11.11
CA PRO A 405 -20.87 -9.54 -12.11
C PRO A 405 -21.06 -8.02 -12.20
N TYR A 406 -20.07 -7.23 -11.79
CA TYR A 406 -20.09 -5.77 -11.94
C TYR A 406 -19.26 -5.32 -13.15
N MET A 407 -19.53 -4.11 -13.64
CA MET A 407 -18.65 -3.46 -14.62
C MET A 407 -18.31 -2.04 -14.19
N GLY A 408 -17.10 -1.60 -14.51
CA GLY A 408 -16.65 -0.25 -14.24
C GLY A 408 -15.13 -0.14 -14.13
N THR A 409 -14.62 1.08 -14.24
CA THR A 409 -13.24 1.39 -13.79
C THR A 409 -13.07 1.13 -12.30
N SER A 410 -14.16 1.16 -11.53
CA SER A 410 -14.26 0.72 -10.14
C SER A 410 -13.91 -0.76 -9.92
N MET A 411 -14.09 -1.61 -10.94
CA MET A 411 -13.70 -3.02 -10.91
C MET A 411 -12.29 -3.23 -11.48
N ALA A 412 -11.81 -2.33 -12.34
CA ALA A 412 -10.43 -2.36 -12.84
C ALA A 412 -9.41 -1.90 -11.78
N SER A 413 -9.71 -0.85 -11.02
CA SER A 413 -8.86 -0.31 -9.94
C SER A 413 -8.41 -1.37 -8.91
N PRO A 414 -9.30 -2.20 -8.33
CA PRO A 414 -8.88 -3.20 -7.36
C PRO A 414 -8.01 -4.30 -7.96
N HIS A 415 -8.08 -4.54 -9.28
CA HIS A 415 -7.11 -5.44 -9.91
C HIS A 415 -5.68 -4.92 -9.74
N VAL A 416 -5.49 -3.64 -10.05
CA VAL A 416 -4.20 -2.97 -9.93
C VAL A 416 -3.76 -2.86 -8.47
N ALA A 417 -4.68 -2.55 -7.55
CA ALA A 417 -4.36 -2.51 -6.12
C ALA A 417 -3.90 -3.88 -5.59
N GLY A 418 -4.54 -4.97 -6.00
CA GLY A 418 -4.12 -6.33 -5.65
C GLY A 418 -2.72 -6.65 -6.16
N VAL A 419 -2.42 -6.37 -7.44
CA VAL A 419 -1.08 -6.63 -8.00
C VAL A 419 -0.03 -5.70 -7.40
N ALA A 420 -0.37 -4.45 -7.08
CA ALA A 420 0.50 -3.54 -6.33
C ALA A 420 0.86 -4.16 -4.96
N ALA A 421 -0.11 -4.76 -4.26
CA ALA A 421 0.15 -5.45 -3.00
C ALA A 421 1.07 -6.68 -3.18
N LEU A 422 0.96 -7.43 -4.27
CA LEU A 422 1.91 -8.51 -4.58
C LEU A 422 3.34 -7.97 -4.75
N VAL A 423 3.52 -6.85 -5.46
CA VAL A 423 4.82 -6.17 -5.63
C VAL A 423 5.36 -5.66 -4.29
N VAL A 424 4.51 -5.07 -3.45
CA VAL A 424 4.89 -4.59 -2.11
C VAL A 424 5.34 -5.75 -1.21
N GLY A 425 4.66 -6.90 -1.27
CA GLY A 425 5.03 -8.11 -0.53
C GLY A 425 6.41 -8.67 -0.90
N GLU A 426 6.91 -8.38 -2.10
CA GLU A 426 8.27 -8.74 -2.53
C GLU A 426 9.36 -7.79 -1.99
N GLY A 427 8.98 -6.75 -1.22
CA GLY A 427 9.90 -5.80 -0.57
C GLY A 427 10.16 -4.52 -1.35
N VAL A 428 9.31 -4.20 -2.33
CA VAL A 428 9.31 -2.89 -3.00
C VAL A 428 8.22 -2.03 -2.37
N THR A 429 8.59 -1.20 -1.39
CA THR A 429 7.62 -0.41 -0.60
C THR A 429 7.58 1.06 -0.99
N GLU A 430 8.53 1.54 -1.78
CA GLU A 430 8.53 2.91 -2.30
C GLU A 430 7.46 3.07 -3.40
N PRO A 431 6.48 3.97 -3.26
CA PRO A 431 5.34 4.04 -4.17
C PRO A 431 5.75 4.32 -5.61
N ALA A 432 6.67 5.24 -5.85
CA ALA A 432 7.18 5.53 -7.19
C ALA A 432 7.83 4.30 -7.85
N ALA A 433 8.47 3.42 -7.06
CA ALA A 433 9.07 2.19 -7.56
C ALA A 433 8.01 1.12 -7.87
N VAL A 434 6.99 0.96 -7.01
CA VAL A 434 5.85 0.06 -7.27
C VAL A 434 5.15 0.45 -8.56
N GLU A 435 4.77 1.72 -8.69
CA GLU A 435 4.09 2.23 -9.87
C GLU A 435 4.93 2.06 -11.15
N ARG A 436 6.25 2.29 -11.05
CA ARG A 436 7.17 2.08 -12.17
C ARG A 436 7.22 0.61 -12.58
N ILE A 437 7.26 -0.31 -11.63
CA ILE A 437 7.23 -1.75 -11.91
C ILE A 437 5.93 -2.12 -12.63
N LEU A 438 4.77 -1.65 -12.14
CA LEU A 438 3.47 -1.90 -12.77
C LEU A 438 3.42 -1.37 -14.21
N ARG A 439 3.92 -0.16 -14.46
CA ARG A 439 3.97 0.43 -15.82
C ARG A 439 4.93 -0.35 -16.72
N GLU A 440 6.13 -0.66 -16.24
CA GLU A 440 7.13 -1.36 -17.06
C GLU A 440 6.80 -2.83 -17.29
N SER A 441 5.98 -3.46 -16.45
CA SER A 441 5.51 -4.85 -16.62
C SER A 441 4.28 -4.95 -17.51
N ALA A 442 3.58 -3.84 -17.76
CA ALA A 442 2.40 -3.82 -18.59
C ALA A 442 2.70 -4.36 -20.00
N ARG A 443 1.74 -5.11 -20.55
CA ARG A 443 1.82 -5.70 -21.88
C ARG A 443 0.90 -4.98 -22.85
N ALA A 444 1.22 -5.05 -24.14
CA ALA A 444 0.28 -4.60 -25.16
C ALA A 444 -0.99 -5.46 -25.17
N PRO A 445 -2.17 -4.89 -25.51
CA PRO A 445 -3.37 -5.67 -25.79
C PRO A 445 -3.13 -6.68 -26.92
N ALA A 446 -3.73 -7.85 -26.81
CA ALA A 446 -3.60 -8.94 -27.76
C ALA A 446 -3.99 -8.49 -29.17
N GLY A 447 -3.22 -8.93 -30.17
CA GLY A 447 -3.43 -8.58 -31.57
C GLY A 447 -3.07 -7.13 -31.95
N HIS A 448 -2.55 -6.33 -31.02
CA HIS A 448 -2.17 -4.93 -31.28
C HIS A 448 -0.67 -4.73 -31.08
N SER A 449 0.08 -4.41 -32.14
CA SER A 449 1.50 -4.01 -32.04
C SER A 449 1.68 -2.58 -31.55
N SER A 450 0.61 -1.78 -31.56
CA SER A 450 0.53 -0.42 -31.01
C SER A 450 -0.88 -0.17 -30.50
N PHE A 451 -1.03 0.55 -29.39
CA PHE A 451 -2.31 0.91 -28.80
C PHE A 451 -2.32 2.40 -28.41
N ASP A 452 -3.51 2.94 -28.14
CA ASP A 452 -3.66 4.34 -27.72
C ASP A 452 -3.27 4.48 -26.24
N GLU A 453 -2.08 5.04 -25.97
CA GLU A 453 -1.58 5.30 -24.62
C GLU A 453 -2.56 6.14 -23.78
N LYS A 454 -3.41 6.98 -24.39
CA LYS A 454 -4.43 7.72 -23.62
C LYS A 454 -5.50 6.80 -23.03
N ARG A 455 -5.71 5.64 -23.65
CA ARG A 455 -6.74 4.66 -23.27
C ARG A 455 -6.20 3.52 -22.41
N TYR A 456 -4.93 3.17 -22.59
CA TYR A 456 -4.33 2.03 -21.89
C TYR A 456 -3.17 2.43 -20.96
N GLY A 457 -2.72 3.69 -20.98
CA GLY A 457 -1.49 4.10 -20.29
C GLY A 457 -0.29 3.31 -20.81
N ALA A 458 0.38 2.60 -19.92
CA ALA A 458 1.49 1.71 -20.27
C ALA A 458 1.07 0.38 -20.93
N GLY A 459 -0.22 0.04 -20.93
CA GLY A 459 -0.74 -1.23 -21.47
C GLY A 459 -1.72 -1.89 -20.52
N ILE A 460 -1.99 -3.19 -20.75
CA ILE A 460 -2.76 -4.02 -19.83
C ILE A 460 -1.82 -4.59 -18.77
N MET A 461 -2.25 -4.53 -17.52
CA MET A 461 -1.50 -5.09 -16.40
C MET A 461 -1.17 -6.58 -16.58
N ASP A 462 0.04 -6.96 -16.18
CA ASP A 462 0.55 -8.33 -16.18
C ASP A 462 1.14 -8.64 -14.79
N ALA A 463 0.45 -9.47 -14.01
CA ALA A 463 0.82 -9.75 -12.64
C ALA A 463 2.11 -10.58 -12.52
N PRO A 464 2.32 -11.69 -13.28
CA PRO A 464 3.59 -12.40 -13.28
C PRO A 464 4.79 -11.50 -13.61
N ALA A 465 4.70 -10.69 -14.66
CA ALA A 465 5.79 -9.80 -15.07
C ALA A 465 6.09 -8.72 -14.01
N ALA A 466 5.08 -8.23 -13.28
CA ALA A 466 5.27 -7.30 -12.17
C ALA A 466 6.07 -7.94 -11.03
N ILE A 467 5.71 -9.17 -10.63
CA ILE A 467 6.40 -9.92 -9.56
C ILE A 467 7.84 -10.26 -9.97
N GLU A 468 8.06 -10.70 -11.22
CA GLU A 468 9.41 -10.98 -11.73
C GLU A 468 10.32 -9.74 -11.68
N LYS A 469 9.79 -8.57 -12.08
CA LYS A 469 10.53 -7.30 -12.00
C LYS A 469 10.82 -6.90 -10.56
N ALA A 470 9.87 -7.10 -9.64
CA ALA A 470 10.08 -6.84 -8.22
C ALA A 470 11.23 -7.69 -7.67
N ARG A 471 11.24 -9.00 -7.93
CA ARG A 471 12.32 -9.93 -7.54
C ARG A 471 13.66 -9.62 -8.17
N ALA A 472 13.67 -9.21 -9.44
CA ALA A 472 14.89 -8.78 -10.09
C ALA A 472 15.49 -7.54 -9.41
N ALA A 473 14.65 -6.61 -8.95
CA ALA A 473 15.05 -5.44 -8.19
C ALA A 473 15.54 -5.81 -6.77
N THR A 474 14.82 -6.68 -6.04
CA THR A 474 15.13 -7.00 -4.63
C THR A 474 16.15 -8.12 -4.44
N GLY A 475 16.60 -8.81 -5.49
CA GLY A 475 17.56 -9.92 -5.37
C GLY A 475 18.76 -9.81 -6.33
N GLY A 476 18.49 -9.87 -7.63
CA GLY A 476 19.53 -10.04 -8.65
C GLY A 476 20.57 -8.93 -8.67
N TRP A 477 20.12 -7.67 -8.71
CA TRP A 477 21.01 -6.51 -8.70
C TRP A 477 21.74 -6.31 -7.37
N GLN A 478 21.09 -6.65 -6.25
CA GLN A 478 21.71 -6.60 -4.93
C GLN A 478 22.88 -7.58 -4.82
N LEU A 479 22.70 -8.83 -5.30
CA LEU A 479 23.78 -9.81 -5.30
C LEU A 479 24.95 -9.36 -6.16
N LEU A 480 24.67 -8.84 -7.37
CA LEU A 480 25.71 -8.34 -8.26
C LEU A 480 26.53 -7.23 -7.58
N LEU A 481 25.87 -6.25 -6.97
CA LEU A 481 26.55 -5.16 -6.28
C LEU A 481 27.33 -5.66 -5.06
N GLY A 482 26.74 -6.55 -4.26
CA GLY A 482 27.41 -7.22 -3.14
C GLY A 482 28.69 -7.94 -3.57
N LEU A 483 28.66 -8.68 -4.68
CA LEU A 483 29.83 -9.37 -5.23
C LEU A 483 30.92 -8.40 -5.71
N LEU A 484 30.53 -7.30 -6.38
CA LEU A 484 31.47 -6.27 -6.83
C LEU A 484 32.17 -5.58 -5.64
N VAL A 485 31.39 -5.20 -4.63
CA VAL A 485 31.87 -4.59 -3.39
C VAL A 485 32.80 -5.54 -2.65
N ALA A 486 32.41 -6.81 -2.50
CA ALA A 486 33.22 -7.84 -1.87
C ALA A 486 34.53 -8.13 -2.62
N GLY A 487 34.50 -8.12 -3.97
CA GLY A 487 35.68 -8.26 -4.81
C GLY A 487 36.64 -7.08 -4.67
N GLY A 488 36.11 -5.85 -4.66
CA GLY A 488 36.87 -4.62 -4.43
C GLY A 488 37.56 -4.60 -3.06
N LEU A 489 36.83 -5.00 -2.01
CA LEU A 489 37.38 -5.14 -0.65
C LEU A 489 38.53 -6.15 -0.63
N ALA A 490 38.31 -7.37 -1.14
CA ALA A 490 39.32 -8.41 -1.22
C ALA A 490 40.58 -7.96 -1.98
N ALA A 491 40.42 -7.31 -3.13
CA ALA A 491 41.51 -6.77 -3.93
C ALA A 491 42.30 -5.69 -3.17
N SER A 492 41.61 -4.80 -2.44
CA SER A 492 42.23 -3.75 -1.63
C SER A 492 43.08 -4.32 -0.49
N VAL A 493 42.56 -5.32 0.24
CA VAL A 493 43.31 -6.00 1.31
C VAL A 493 44.52 -6.76 0.72
N ARG A 494 44.33 -7.46 -0.40
CA ARG A 494 45.40 -8.21 -1.07
C ARG A 494 46.51 -7.30 -1.57
N ARG A 495 46.18 -6.18 -2.23
CA ARG A 495 47.17 -5.18 -2.70
C ARG A 495 48.01 -4.60 -1.56
N ARG A 496 47.46 -4.52 -0.35
CA ARG A 496 48.17 -4.03 0.85
C ARG A 496 49.00 -5.12 1.55
N GLY A 497 49.00 -6.36 1.06
CA GLY A 497 49.69 -7.49 1.70
C GLY A 497 49.07 -7.89 3.04
N LEU A 498 47.78 -7.59 3.24
CA LEU A 498 47.07 -7.76 4.51
C LEU A 498 46.06 -8.91 4.50
N LEU A 499 46.07 -9.75 3.46
CA LEU A 499 45.06 -10.80 3.27
C LEU A 499 45.54 -12.10 3.93
N PHE A 500 44.94 -12.44 5.08
CA PHE A 500 45.34 -13.60 5.88
C PHE A 500 44.27 -14.68 6.02
N ALA A 501 43.02 -14.38 5.62
CA ALA A 501 41.93 -15.35 5.59
C ALA A 501 41.76 -15.94 4.17
N PRO A 502 41.48 -17.25 4.02
CA PRO A 502 41.17 -17.82 2.72
C PRO A 502 39.84 -17.26 2.22
N LEU A 503 39.90 -16.50 1.12
CA LEU A 503 38.72 -16.11 0.36
C LEU A 503 38.25 -17.34 -0.40
N GLY A 504 37.22 -18.00 0.13
CA GLY A 504 36.67 -19.24 -0.42
C GLY A 504 35.14 -19.28 -0.31
N PRO A 505 34.52 -20.46 -0.37
CA PRO A 505 33.06 -20.61 -0.38
C PRO A 505 32.37 -19.93 0.81
N THR A 506 32.99 -19.92 1.99
CA THR A 506 32.41 -19.28 3.18
C THR A 506 32.40 -17.76 3.11
N TYR A 507 33.35 -17.13 2.41
CA TYR A 507 33.32 -15.68 2.15
C TYR A 507 32.14 -15.34 1.24
N LEU A 508 31.98 -16.09 0.13
CA LEU A 508 30.87 -15.91 -0.80
C LEU A 508 29.51 -16.15 -0.13
N LEU A 509 29.41 -17.16 0.74
CA LEU A 509 28.21 -17.39 1.54
C LEU A 509 27.87 -16.19 2.42
N GLY A 510 28.87 -15.60 3.08
CA GLY A 510 28.69 -14.35 3.82
C GLY A 510 28.16 -13.23 2.94
N VAL A 511 28.74 -13.04 1.75
CA VAL A 511 28.29 -12.02 0.78
C VAL A 511 26.84 -12.25 0.38
N MET A 512 26.46 -13.48 0.04
CA MET A 512 25.08 -13.81 -0.33
C MET A 512 24.11 -13.48 0.80
N VAL A 513 24.36 -13.98 2.02
CA VAL A 513 23.51 -13.69 3.19
C VAL A 513 23.41 -12.19 3.46
N GLY A 514 24.51 -11.45 3.31
CA GLY A 514 24.50 -10.01 3.55
C GLY A 514 23.82 -9.19 2.46
N ALA A 515 23.90 -9.63 1.20
CA ALA A 515 23.48 -8.86 0.04
C ALA A 515 22.03 -9.14 -0.37
N SER A 516 21.69 -10.40 -0.60
CA SER A 516 20.44 -10.79 -1.30
C SER A 516 19.81 -12.07 -0.75
N GLY A 517 20.44 -12.72 0.23
CA GLY A 517 20.11 -14.09 0.59
C GLY A 517 20.24 -15.03 -0.61
N LEU A 518 19.41 -16.06 -0.60
CA LEU A 518 19.28 -17.08 -1.64
C LEU A 518 18.03 -16.81 -2.48
N PHE A 519 17.85 -15.57 -2.94
CA PHE A 519 16.69 -15.11 -3.74
C PHE A 519 16.37 -15.99 -4.96
N PHE A 520 17.35 -16.74 -5.45
CA PHE A 520 17.21 -17.61 -6.62
C PHE A 520 16.59 -18.99 -6.30
N LEU A 521 16.40 -19.36 -5.02
CA LEU A 521 15.84 -20.67 -4.65
C LEU A 521 14.47 -20.96 -5.25
N PRO A 522 13.51 -20.00 -5.28
CA PRO A 522 12.22 -20.23 -5.93
C PRO A 522 12.35 -20.59 -7.42
N TYR A 523 13.32 -20.01 -8.12
CA TYR A 523 13.59 -20.32 -9.54
C TYR A 523 14.15 -21.73 -9.77
N LEU A 524 14.60 -22.42 -8.72
CA LEU A 524 15.04 -23.81 -8.78
C LEU A 524 13.92 -24.81 -8.48
N GLY A 525 12.67 -24.34 -8.34
CA GLY A 525 11.51 -25.18 -7.99
C GLY A 525 11.52 -25.65 -6.54
N LEU A 526 12.33 -25.02 -5.68
CA LEU A 526 12.31 -25.25 -4.24
C LEU A 526 11.28 -24.30 -3.63
N SER A 527 10.06 -24.78 -3.43
CA SER A 527 9.05 -24.00 -2.69
C SER A 527 9.42 -24.00 -1.20
N LEU A 528 9.63 -22.79 -0.68
CA LEU A 528 9.78 -22.49 0.74
C LEU A 528 8.59 -21.63 1.23
N GLU A 529 7.49 -21.62 0.46
CA GLU A 529 6.33 -20.77 0.68
C GLU A 529 5.68 -21.05 2.04
N GLY A 530 5.30 -19.98 2.74
CA GLY A 530 4.69 -20.07 4.07
C GLY A 530 5.65 -20.54 5.17
N MET A 531 6.92 -20.80 4.86
CA MET A 531 7.93 -21.08 5.87
C MET A 531 8.64 -19.77 6.23
N PHE A 532 8.49 -19.33 7.48
CA PHE A 532 9.23 -18.18 8.02
C PHE A 532 10.75 -18.25 7.75
N LEU A 533 11.35 -19.45 7.84
CA LEU A 533 12.76 -19.64 7.48
C LEU A 533 13.03 -19.49 5.98
N GLY A 534 12.05 -19.81 5.14
CA GLY A 534 12.12 -19.63 3.69
C GLY A 534 12.32 -18.17 3.33
N ASP A 535 11.44 -17.31 3.82
CA ASP A 535 11.48 -15.87 3.58
C ASP A 535 12.74 -15.21 4.11
N LEU A 536 13.26 -15.66 5.26
CA LEU A 536 14.55 -15.19 5.76
C LEU A 536 15.72 -15.64 4.87
N LEU A 537 15.70 -16.89 4.40
CA LEU A 537 16.80 -17.44 3.60
C LEU A 537 16.88 -16.84 2.20
N THR A 538 15.74 -16.45 1.62
CA THR A 538 15.66 -15.85 0.28
C THR A 538 15.96 -14.35 0.25
N ARG A 539 16.09 -13.71 1.41
CA ARG A 539 16.32 -12.27 1.54
C ARG A 539 17.69 -11.95 2.12
N GLY A 540 18.24 -10.79 1.73
CA GLY A 540 19.44 -10.24 2.37
C GLY A 540 19.15 -9.95 3.83
N LEU A 541 20.15 -10.10 4.70
CA LEU A 541 20.01 -9.89 6.13
C LEU A 541 19.38 -8.54 6.52
N PRO A 542 19.69 -7.40 5.85
CA PRO A 542 19.01 -6.15 6.14
C PRO A 542 17.50 -6.18 5.87
N SER A 543 17.05 -6.95 4.87
CA SER A 543 15.62 -7.10 4.54
C SER A 543 14.89 -8.14 5.38
N TRP A 544 15.52 -8.68 6.44
CA TRP A 544 14.83 -9.58 7.38
C TRP A 544 13.79 -8.85 8.22
N ASP A 545 13.87 -7.52 8.31
CA ASP A 545 12.83 -6.68 8.91
C ASP A 545 11.46 -6.87 8.24
N LEU A 546 11.40 -7.11 6.93
CA LEU A 546 10.16 -7.40 6.20
C LEU A 546 9.48 -8.68 6.71
N ALA A 547 10.25 -9.72 7.04
CA ALA A 547 9.69 -10.95 7.62
C ALA A 547 9.34 -10.80 9.10
N LEU A 548 9.99 -9.88 9.82
CA LEU A 548 9.82 -9.68 11.27
C LEU A 548 8.72 -8.67 11.62
N PHE A 549 8.57 -7.64 10.80
CA PHE A 549 7.69 -6.48 11.05
C PHE A 549 6.69 -6.24 9.91
N GLY A 550 6.74 -7.06 8.85
CA GLY A 550 5.88 -6.92 7.68
C GLY A 550 6.24 -5.73 6.78
N PRO A 551 5.50 -5.54 5.68
CA PRO A 551 5.72 -4.45 4.73
C PRO A 551 5.61 -3.04 5.33
N ALA A 552 4.73 -2.86 6.32
CA ALA A 552 4.60 -1.59 7.04
C ALA A 552 5.82 -1.27 7.91
N GLY A 553 6.60 -2.27 8.34
CA GLY A 553 7.83 -2.13 9.13
C GLY A 553 9.13 -2.27 8.34
N HIS A 554 9.05 -2.46 7.02
CA HIS A 554 10.21 -2.61 6.14
C HIS A 554 10.94 -1.29 5.92
N GLY A 555 12.27 -1.35 5.79
CA GLY A 555 13.14 -0.19 5.76
C GLY A 555 13.57 0.27 7.16
N ASN A 556 13.53 -0.61 8.15
CA ASN A 556 13.88 -0.27 9.52
C ASN A 556 15.36 0.17 9.60
N ALA A 557 15.60 1.42 10.02
CA ALA A 557 16.95 1.99 10.07
C ALA A 557 17.98 1.14 10.84
N LEU A 558 17.57 0.34 11.83
CA LEU A 558 18.49 -0.54 12.57
C LEU A 558 18.96 -1.73 11.72
N PHE A 559 18.07 -2.32 10.92
CA PHE A 559 18.43 -3.38 9.99
C PHE A 559 19.22 -2.85 8.80
N PHE A 560 18.83 -1.68 8.30
CA PHE A 560 19.54 -0.93 7.26
C PHE A 560 20.73 -0.13 7.83
N SER A 561 21.57 -0.81 8.63
CA SER A 561 22.75 -0.20 9.25
C SER A 561 23.92 -1.16 9.40
N ALA A 562 25.06 -0.63 9.85
CA ALA A 562 26.23 -1.42 10.22
C ALA A 562 26.14 -2.05 11.64
N LEU A 563 25.01 -1.92 12.35
CA LEU A 563 24.87 -2.44 13.73
C LEU A 563 24.93 -3.96 13.79
N ILE A 564 24.24 -4.67 12.90
CA ILE A 564 24.24 -6.13 12.87
C ILE A 564 25.63 -6.70 12.56
N PRO A 565 26.33 -6.28 11.47
CA PRO A 565 27.68 -6.76 11.22
C PRO A 565 28.66 -6.32 12.33
N LEU A 566 28.48 -5.15 12.95
CA LEU A 566 29.27 -4.79 14.13
C LEU A 566 29.06 -5.81 15.27
N GLY A 567 27.81 -6.08 15.65
CA GLY A 567 27.48 -7.02 16.72
C GLY A 567 28.09 -8.40 16.48
N LEU A 568 27.91 -8.95 15.28
CA LEU A 568 28.45 -10.27 14.89
C LEU A 568 29.98 -10.28 14.87
N VAL A 569 30.61 -9.27 14.28
CA VAL A 569 32.07 -9.16 14.25
C VAL A 569 32.62 -9.06 15.67
N THR A 570 32.04 -8.23 16.53
CA THR A 570 32.54 -8.01 17.89
C THR A 570 32.43 -9.26 18.76
N ALA A 571 31.34 -10.02 18.64
CA ALA A 571 31.13 -11.27 19.37
C ALA A 571 32.04 -12.40 18.86
N LEU A 572 32.25 -12.49 17.53
CA LEU A 572 32.85 -13.66 16.89
C LEU A 572 34.27 -13.43 16.36
N TYR A 573 34.85 -12.24 16.54
CA TYR A 573 36.19 -11.87 16.03
C TYR A 573 37.30 -12.86 16.42
N GLY A 574 37.23 -13.42 17.63
CA GLY A 574 38.21 -14.38 18.15
C GLY A 574 38.20 -15.73 17.43
N VAL A 575 37.12 -16.05 16.71
CA VAL A 575 36.96 -17.34 16.02
C VAL A 575 37.52 -17.24 14.60
N ARG A 576 38.78 -17.65 14.40
CA ARG A 576 39.50 -17.51 13.12
C ARG A 576 38.75 -18.05 11.89
N ARG A 577 38.04 -19.17 12.04
CA ARG A 577 37.26 -19.80 10.96
C ARG A 577 36.09 -18.93 10.48
N LEU A 578 35.59 -18.01 11.32
CA LEU A 578 34.47 -17.13 11.01
C LEU A 578 34.91 -15.79 10.39
N ARG A 579 36.20 -15.48 10.33
CA ARG A 579 36.67 -14.19 9.78
C ARG A 579 36.27 -13.99 8.32
N ALA A 580 36.47 -15.01 7.48
CA ALA A 580 36.07 -14.95 6.07
C ALA A 580 34.54 -14.73 5.90
N PRO A 581 33.65 -15.55 6.47
CA PRO A 581 32.21 -15.32 6.33
C PRO A 581 31.75 -13.99 6.95
N LEU A 582 32.30 -13.55 8.07
CA LEU A 582 31.96 -12.24 8.67
C LEU A 582 32.38 -11.06 7.79
N ALA A 583 33.55 -11.14 7.14
CA ALA A 583 33.98 -10.11 6.20
C ALA A 583 33.13 -10.12 4.93
N GLY A 584 32.76 -11.30 4.44
CA GLY A 584 31.83 -11.46 3.33
C GLY A 584 30.47 -10.86 3.66
N LEU A 585 29.94 -11.15 4.84
CA LEU A 585 28.68 -10.59 5.35
C LEU A 585 28.72 -9.07 5.39
N ALA A 586 29.75 -8.48 5.99
CA ALA A 586 29.88 -7.03 6.05
C ALA A 586 29.97 -6.40 4.64
N ALA A 587 30.67 -7.03 3.70
CA ALA A 587 30.73 -6.55 2.32
C ALA A 587 29.39 -6.72 1.58
N GLY A 588 28.67 -7.81 1.82
CA GLY A 588 27.33 -8.06 1.28
C GLY A 588 26.34 -7.01 1.76
N ILE A 589 26.29 -6.76 3.07
CA ILE A 589 25.45 -5.70 3.66
C ILE A 589 25.84 -4.34 3.09
N ALA A 590 27.12 -4.03 2.94
CA ALA A 590 27.54 -2.77 2.30
C ALA A 590 27.00 -2.65 0.86
N GLY A 591 27.05 -3.74 0.08
CA GLY A 591 26.45 -3.79 -1.25
C GLY A 591 24.93 -3.59 -1.24
N HIS A 592 24.24 -4.22 -0.30
CA HIS A 592 22.79 -4.06 -0.11
C HIS A 592 22.42 -2.60 0.19
N LEU A 593 23.08 -1.98 1.17
CA LEU A 593 22.82 -0.58 1.53
C LEU A 593 23.11 0.38 0.37
N LEU A 594 24.22 0.18 -0.36
CA LEU A 594 24.55 0.99 -1.53
C LEU A 594 23.54 0.82 -2.68
N PHE A 595 22.97 -0.38 -2.82
CA PHE A 595 21.93 -0.63 -3.81
C PHE A 595 20.69 0.20 -3.52
N HIS A 596 20.19 0.16 -2.27
CA HIS A 596 19.01 0.92 -1.87
C HIS A 596 19.24 2.44 -1.93
N ALA A 597 20.46 2.91 -1.66
CA ALA A 597 20.83 4.32 -1.81
C ALA A 597 20.80 4.83 -3.28
N VAL A 598 20.71 3.94 -4.27
CA VAL A 598 20.72 4.30 -5.70
C VAL A 598 19.40 3.97 -6.38
N VAL A 599 18.83 2.80 -6.12
CA VAL A 599 17.66 2.30 -6.85
C VAL A 599 16.35 2.75 -6.22
N ARG A 600 16.35 3.16 -4.93
CA ARG A 600 15.20 3.74 -4.22
C ARG A 600 13.92 2.92 -4.38
N ILE A 601 13.94 1.71 -3.81
CA ILE A 601 12.78 0.81 -3.80
C ILE A 601 12.14 0.67 -2.41
N ILE A 602 12.70 1.36 -1.41
CA ILE A 602 12.21 1.44 -0.03
C ILE A 602 12.50 2.85 0.50
N ASP A 603 11.68 3.27 1.47
CA ASP A 603 12.01 4.35 2.40
C ASP A 603 12.71 3.81 3.64
N ILE A 604 13.61 4.60 4.23
CA ILE A 604 14.25 4.26 5.52
C ILE A 604 13.45 4.86 6.67
N GLN A 605 12.78 3.99 7.42
CA GLN A 605 11.98 4.39 8.57
C GLN A 605 12.81 5.14 9.60
N TYR A 606 12.20 6.14 10.23
CA TYR A 606 12.83 7.02 11.22
C TYR A 606 13.94 7.92 10.67
N VAL A 607 14.19 7.91 9.36
CA VAL A 607 15.07 8.86 8.69
C VAL A 607 14.21 9.70 7.76
N PRO A 608 14.13 11.03 7.95
CA PRO A 608 13.34 11.86 7.06
C PRO A 608 13.81 11.70 5.60
N ASN A 609 12.90 11.50 4.66
CA ASN A 609 13.19 11.50 3.21
C ASN A 609 13.46 12.94 2.67
N ALA A 610 13.59 13.92 3.57
CA ALA A 610 13.98 15.28 3.20
C ALA A 610 15.49 15.37 2.96
N LEU A 611 15.88 16.05 1.87
CA LEU A 611 17.28 16.41 1.60
C LEU A 611 18.27 15.24 1.51
N MET A 612 17.82 14.09 1.01
CA MET A 612 18.70 12.92 0.77
C MET A 612 19.30 12.29 2.05
N LEU A 613 18.64 12.45 3.20
CA LEU A 613 19.15 11.98 4.48
C LEU A 613 19.14 10.46 4.60
N ASP A 614 18.17 9.79 3.99
CA ASP A 614 18.08 8.34 3.84
C ASP A 614 19.28 7.77 3.06
N GLU A 615 19.67 8.38 1.94
CA GLU A 615 20.81 7.89 1.16
C GLU A 615 22.14 8.18 1.85
N LEU A 616 22.25 9.30 2.55
CA LEU A 616 23.39 9.59 3.41
C LEU A 616 23.49 8.55 4.54
N TRP A 617 22.36 8.19 5.16
CA TRP A 617 22.30 7.14 6.17
C TRP A 617 22.81 5.79 5.62
N LEU A 618 22.28 5.37 4.47
CA LEU A 618 22.67 4.13 3.82
C LEU A 618 24.14 4.14 3.39
N GLY A 619 24.62 5.23 2.78
CA GLY A 619 25.99 5.39 2.33
C GLY A 619 27.00 5.38 3.49
N LEU A 620 26.73 6.09 4.58
CA LEU A 620 27.58 6.09 5.78
C LEU A 620 27.65 4.70 6.41
N ASN A 621 26.52 4.02 6.55
CA ASN A 621 26.49 2.66 7.10
C ASN A 621 27.19 1.66 6.18
N ALA A 622 27.08 1.80 4.86
CA ALA A 622 27.84 0.99 3.91
C ALA A 622 29.36 1.16 4.10
N LEU A 623 29.84 2.40 4.27
CA LEU A 623 31.26 2.66 4.55
C LEU A 623 31.72 2.05 5.88
N LEU A 624 30.87 2.09 6.92
CA LEU A 624 31.15 1.44 8.20
C LEU A 624 31.25 -0.09 8.06
N CYS A 625 30.32 -0.71 7.32
CA CYS A 625 30.36 -2.13 6.96
C CYS A 625 31.66 -2.50 6.23
N LEU A 626 32.09 -1.70 5.26
CA LEU A 626 33.37 -1.89 4.58
C LEU A 626 34.57 -1.77 5.51
N GLY A 627 34.53 -0.80 6.44
CA GLY A 627 35.55 -0.65 7.48
C GLY A 627 35.65 -1.90 8.37
N LEU A 628 34.51 -2.49 8.76
CA LEU A 628 34.45 -3.73 9.52
C LEU A 628 35.01 -4.91 8.72
N GLY A 629 34.56 -5.10 7.48
CA GLY A 629 35.07 -6.16 6.60
C GLY A 629 36.58 -6.07 6.38
N PHE A 630 37.09 -4.85 6.14
CA PHE A 630 38.52 -4.59 6.02
C PHE A 630 39.28 -4.98 7.29
N LEU A 631 38.75 -4.63 8.47
CA LEU A 631 39.37 -4.91 9.75
C LEU A 631 39.39 -6.41 10.08
N VAL A 632 38.33 -7.14 9.72
CA VAL A 632 38.23 -8.58 9.90
C VAL A 632 39.20 -9.35 8.99
N LEU A 633 39.37 -8.91 7.74
CA LEU A 633 40.32 -9.52 6.80
C LEU A 633 41.77 -9.17 7.13
N ARG A 634 42.01 -7.98 7.72
CA ARG A 634 43.32 -7.49 8.14
C ARG A 634 43.74 -8.14 9.47
N ARG A 635 44.14 -9.41 9.43
CA ARG A 635 45.19 -10.06 10.27
C ARG A 635 45.03 -11.57 10.36
#